data_AF-A0AAD1VLP3-F1
#
_entry.id   AF-A0AAD1VLP3-F1
#
_cell.length_a   1.000
_cell.length_b   1.000
_cell.length_c   1.000
_cell.angle_alpha   90.00
_cell.angle_beta   90.00
_cell.angle_gamma   90.00
#
_symmetry.space_group_name_H-M   'P 1'
#
loop_
_entity.id
_entity.type
_entity.pdbx_description
1 polymer ?
#
loop_
_entity_poly.entity_id
_entity_poly.type
_entity_poly.pdbx_seq_one_letter_code
_entity_poly.pdbx_strand_id
1 'polypeptide(L)'
;MAVLEQKEHSSVFTLEFGRSPRVFITHSRSPKAPNLNGALDGCLSFIFQTLKPCATSALGKTPLSFFLLNPALFLPEISTFLFKKHGQISMVLTQQCSQDLRKQVAPLLKSFQAEIDALSKRSKEAEAAFLNVYKRLIDVPDPVPVLDLGQQLQLKVQRMHDTETENQKLRETLDEYNKEFAEVKNQEVTIKALKEKIREYEQTLKNQAENLALEREQKLQNDFAEKERKLQETHMSMSSKFEESEHKVQVLQKALDKSQAALFDLKTKYDEETSAKADEIEMIMTDLERANQRAEVSQREVEALKEQLSSLNKSLQHASQAPKAPNSEQTTEVMTHSNMEVELTAKEREIAQLVEDVQRLQASLTKLRENSATQISQLEQQLNTKNSTLKQLEEKLKVQADYEEIKKELNILKSMEFPPSEASSIQDASKPLEVLLLEKNRSLQSENATLRITNSDLSGRCAELQMQFTEAVNTVSEQKDLISKLEHDLSTIQSMSSVQRPDAEGADITSSMEKIPEPIKEATAVFYGYSATTPLPEGQMDSLLSIISSQRERFRARNQELEAENRMMHHTMRALQSELDNLRADNIKLYEKIKFLQSYPGRGGKSDDTELRYSSQYEERLDPFASFSRKERQRKYLSLSPWDKATLSMGKLILSNKVARTIAFFYTLFLHCLVFLVLYKTAWSESVERDCAAYCSKKYSDHLHKFHENGENGAIWQ
;
A
#
# COMPACT_ATOMS: atom_id res chain seq x y z
N MET A 1 -38.67 14.16 -6.62
CA MET A 1 -39.47 14.84 -5.56
C MET A 1 -40.59 15.60 -6.27
N ALA A 2 -41.82 15.29 -5.87
CA ALA A 2 -43.12 15.70 -6.43
C ALA A 2 -43.68 14.85 -7.59
N VAL A 3 -44.98 14.57 -7.47
CA VAL A 3 -45.93 13.84 -8.35
C VAL A 3 -46.02 12.33 -8.08
N LEU A 4 -47.16 11.68 -7.81
CA LEU A 4 -48.54 12.03 -7.41
C LEU A 4 -49.12 10.68 -6.93
N GLU A 5 -49.67 10.66 -5.72
CA GLU A 5 -50.26 9.47 -5.08
C GLU A 5 -51.72 9.35 -5.54
N GLN A 6 -52.06 8.29 -6.29
CA GLN A 6 -53.40 8.06 -6.80
C GLN A 6 -54.14 7.06 -5.91
N LYS A 7 -55.15 7.58 -5.20
CA LYS A 7 -56.12 6.84 -4.37
C LYS A 7 -56.86 5.77 -5.18
N GLU A 8 -56.75 4.52 -4.77
CA GLU A 8 -57.73 3.48 -5.11
C GLU A 8 -58.87 3.47 -4.07
N HIS A 9 -60.08 3.78 -4.54
CA HIS A 9 -61.33 3.59 -3.81
C HIS A 9 -61.79 2.15 -3.99
N SER A 10 -61.65 1.31 -2.97
CA SER A 10 -62.28 -0.01 -2.89
C SER A 10 -63.64 0.12 -2.20
N SER A 11 -64.72 0.11 -2.98
CA SER A 11 -66.10 0.06 -2.46
C SER A 11 -66.50 -1.38 -2.18
N VAL A 12 -66.49 -1.74 -0.90
CA VAL A 12 -67.10 -2.96 -0.36
C VAL A 12 -68.62 -2.78 -0.33
N PHE A 13 -69.34 -3.54 -1.15
CA PHE A 13 -70.80 -3.61 -1.13
C PHE A 13 -71.25 -4.64 -0.08
N THR A 14 -71.63 -4.16 1.09
CA THR A 14 -72.36 -4.91 2.13
C THR A 14 -73.86 -4.81 1.85
N LEU A 15 -74.50 -5.91 1.46
CA LEU A 15 -75.96 -6.01 1.32
C LEU A 15 -76.58 -6.45 2.65
N GLU A 16 -77.19 -5.49 3.37
CA GLU A 16 -78.09 -5.76 4.49
C GLU A 16 -79.38 -6.44 4.00
N PHE A 17 -79.67 -7.64 4.49
CA PHE A 17 -80.99 -8.27 4.33
C PHE A 17 -81.90 -7.88 5.49
N GLY A 18 -82.98 -7.19 5.14
CA GLY A 18 -83.98 -6.62 6.04
C GLY A 18 -84.77 -7.63 6.87
N ARG A 19 -85.13 -7.17 8.06
CA ARG A 19 -85.95 -7.83 9.09
C ARG A 19 -87.32 -8.27 8.55
N SER A 20 -87.68 -9.52 8.89
CA SER A 20 -89.04 -10.08 8.77
C SER A 20 -89.97 -9.51 9.86
N PRO A 21 -91.22 -9.10 9.55
CA PRO A 21 -92.19 -8.73 10.57
C PRO A 21 -92.96 -9.95 11.09
N ARG A 22 -92.85 -10.17 12.41
CA ARG A 22 -93.70 -11.05 13.21
C ARG A 22 -95.17 -10.62 13.11
N VAL A 23 -96.04 -11.50 12.62
CA VAL A 23 -97.49 -11.35 12.75
C VAL A 23 -97.94 -11.96 14.08
N PHE A 24 -98.40 -11.08 14.97
CA PHE A 24 -99.08 -11.39 16.23
C PHE A 24 -100.44 -12.05 15.95
N ILE A 25 -100.66 -13.26 16.45
CA ILE A 25 -101.99 -13.88 16.53
C ILE A 25 -102.57 -13.52 17.90
N THR A 26 -103.53 -12.61 17.93
CA THR A 26 -104.29 -12.27 19.13
C THR A 26 -105.47 -13.24 19.29
N HIS A 27 -105.45 -14.01 20.38
CA HIS A 27 -106.58 -14.79 20.86
C HIS A 27 -107.69 -13.84 21.37
N SER A 28 -108.85 -13.83 20.71
CA SER A 28 -110.09 -13.30 21.29
C SER A 28 -111.02 -14.46 21.65
N ARG A 29 -111.19 -14.64 22.96
CA ARG A 29 -112.04 -15.65 23.63
C ARG A 29 -113.45 -15.04 23.73
N SER A 30 -114.46 -15.63 23.08
CA SER A 30 -115.87 -15.31 23.39
C SER A 30 -116.40 -16.28 24.46
N PRO A 31 -117.35 -15.86 25.33
CA PRO A 31 -117.87 -16.70 26.40
C PRO A 31 -119.26 -17.30 26.09
N LYS A 32 -119.53 -18.43 26.76
CA LYS A 32 -120.81 -19.11 27.03
C LYS A 32 -121.40 -19.99 25.92
N ALA A 33 -121.28 -21.31 26.15
CA ALA A 33 -121.99 -22.39 25.47
C ALA A 33 -123.45 -22.52 25.97
N PRO A 34 -124.27 -23.32 25.26
CA PRO A 34 -124.73 -24.54 25.94
C PRO A 34 -124.51 -25.82 25.10
N ASN A 35 -124.00 -26.84 25.80
CA ASN A 35 -124.00 -28.28 25.51
C ASN A 35 -124.34 -28.75 24.07
N LEU A 36 -123.30 -29.00 23.27
CA LEU A 36 -123.34 -29.89 22.09
C LEU A 36 -122.14 -30.86 22.07
N ASN A 37 -121.64 -31.25 23.25
CA ASN A 37 -120.39 -31.98 23.41
C ASN A 37 -120.44 -33.49 23.08
N GLY A 38 -121.58 -34.03 22.62
CA GLY A 38 -121.67 -35.46 22.26
C GLY A 38 -121.45 -35.76 20.77
N ALA A 39 -121.89 -34.88 19.86
CA ALA A 39 -121.90 -35.14 18.42
C ALA A 39 -120.71 -34.52 17.67
N LEU A 40 -120.14 -33.42 18.19
CA LEU A 40 -118.97 -32.75 17.61
C LEU A 40 -117.68 -33.52 17.86
N ASP A 41 -117.54 -34.19 19.01
CA ASP A 41 -116.36 -35.00 19.34
C ASP A 41 -116.25 -36.26 18.45
N GLY A 42 -117.39 -36.87 18.07
CA GLY A 42 -117.43 -37.99 17.13
C GLY A 42 -117.03 -37.59 15.70
N CYS A 43 -117.50 -36.43 15.22
CA CYS A 43 -117.15 -35.91 13.89
C CYS A 43 -115.70 -35.39 13.82
N LEU A 44 -115.21 -34.71 14.86
CA LEU A 44 -113.82 -34.24 14.93
C LEU A 44 -112.84 -35.40 15.09
N SER A 45 -113.19 -36.44 15.85
CA SER A 45 -112.42 -37.68 15.93
C SER A 45 -112.34 -38.38 14.58
N PHE A 46 -113.47 -38.52 13.85
CA PHE A 46 -113.47 -39.13 12.51
C PHE A 46 -112.67 -38.30 11.47
N ILE A 47 -112.73 -36.97 11.53
CA ILE A 47 -111.94 -36.06 10.67
C ILE A 47 -110.45 -36.16 11.01
N PHE A 48 -110.06 -36.18 12.30
CA PHE A 48 -108.66 -36.34 12.69
C PHE A 48 -108.12 -37.74 12.34
N GLN A 49 -108.93 -38.78 12.48
CA GLN A 49 -108.54 -40.18 12.23
C GLN A 49 -108.46 -40.52 10.73
N THR A 50 -109.18 -39.77 9.87
CA THR A 50 -109.05 -39.85 8.40
C THR A 50 -107.96 -38.93 7.82
N LEU A 51 -107.59 -37.84 8.51
CA LEU A 51 -106.51 -36.93 8.08
C LEU A 51 -105.11 -37.41 8.53
N LYS A 52 -104.98 -38.12 9.65
CA LYS A 52 -103.69 -38.58 10.21
C LYS A 52 -102.88 -39.53 9.30
N PRO A 53 -103.49 -40.49 8.57
CA PRO A 53 -102.75 -41.35 7.63
C PRO A 53 -102.39 -40.64 6.31
N CYS A 54 -103.02 -39.49 6.02
CA CYS A 54 -102.89 -38.82 4.72
C CYS A 54 -101.73 -37.82 4.72
N ALA A 55 -101.52 -37.09 5.83
CA ALA A 55 -100.34 -36.25 6.03
C ALA A 55 -99.03 -37.05 6.01
N THR A 56 -99.06 -38.30 6.49
CA THR A 56 -97.90 -39.21 6.51
C THR A 56 -97.61 -39.85 5.14
N SER A 57 -98.58 -39.94 4.23
CA SER A 57 -98.36 -40.47 2.87
C SER A 57 -97.81 -39.42 1.88
N ALA A 58 -98.12 -38.13 2.07
CA ALA A 58 -97.57 -37.03 1.27
C ALA A 58 -96.14 -36.62 1.71
N LEU A 59 -95.77 -36.94 2.95
CA LEU A 59 -94.42 -36.76 3.52
C LEU A 59 -93.49 -37.96 3.22
N GLY A 60 -93.69 -38.63 2.09
CA GLY A 60 -92.86 -39.74 1.65
C GLY A 60 -91.44 -39.30 1.29
N LYS A 61 -90.49 -39.50 2.22
CA LYS A 61 -89.01 -39.53 2.01
C LYS A 61 -88.39 -38.38 1.19
N THR A 62 -88.86 -37.15 1.30
CA THR A 62 -88.13 -35.97 0.79
C THR A 62 -87.67 -35.10 1.97
N PRO A 63 -86.37 -34.76 2.06
CA PRO A 63 -85.86 -33.94 3.16
C PRO A 63 -86.50 -32.54 3.11
N LEU A 64 -86.80 -31.96 4.27
CA LEU A 64 -87.41 -30.62 4.41
C LEU A 64 -86.68 -29.52 3.62
N SER A 65 -85.40 -29.72 3.28
CA SER A 65 -84.60 -28.80 2.46
C SER A 65 -85.10 -28.66 1.02
N PHE A 66 -85.75 -29.68 0.45
CA PHE A 66 -86.28 -29.63 -0.92
C PHE A 66 -87.57 -28.79 -1.03
N PHE A 67 -88.36 -28.76 0.05
CA PHE A 67 -89.55 -27.92 0.16
C PHE A 67 -89.22 -26.42 0.21
N LEU A 68 -88.04 -26.05 0.71
CA LEU A 68 -87.59 -24.66 0.81
C LEU A 68 -87.01 -24.12 -0.51
N LEU A 69 -86.45 -24.98 -1.37
CA LEU A 69 -85.87 -24.55 -2.65
C LEU A 69 -86.90 -24.41 -3.79
N ASN A 70 -88.04 -25.10 -3.73
CA ASN A 70 -89.02 -25.01 -4.80
C ASN A 70 -90.48 -25.19 -4.31
N PRO A 71 -91.05 -24.18 -3.63
CA PRO A 71 -92.45 -24.21 -3.22
C PRO A 71 -93.41 -24.30 -4.42
N ALA A 72 -93.01 -23.81 -5.60
CA ALA A 72 -93.83 -23.79 -6.80
C ALA A 72 -94.11 -25.18 -7.39
N LEU A 73 -93.23 -26.18 -7.21
CA LEU A 73 -93.46 -27.54 -7.73
C LEU A 73 -94.55 -28.31 -6.98
N PHE A 74 -94.78 -28.00 -5.71
CA PHE A 74 -95.70 -28.76 -4.85
C PHE A 74 -97.02 -28.01 -4.56
N LEU A 75 -97.07 -26.69 -4.76
CA LEU A 75 -98.27 -25.88 -4.58
C LEU A 75 -99.47 -26.32 -5.47
N PRO A 76 -99.29 -26.72 -6.75
CA PRO A 76 -100.39 -27.20 -7.59
C PRO A 76 -100.98 -28.53 -7.12
N GLU A 77 -100.12 -29.48 -6.72
CA GLU A 77 -100.55 -30.78 -6.19
C GLU A 77 -101.27 -30.62 -4.84
N ILE A 78 -100.74 -29.76 -3.96
CA ILE A 78 -101.36 -29.42 -2.67
C ILE A 78 -102.71 -28.73 -2.89
N SER A 79 -102.81 -27.76 -3.80
CA SER A 79 -104.09 -27.09 -4.11
C SER A 79 -105.13 -28.07 -4.65
N THR A 80 -104.74 -28.93 -5.60
CA THR A 80 -105.65 -29.94 -6.21
C THR A 80 -106.12 -30.95 -5.17
N PHE A 81 -105.23 -31.37 -4.27
CA PHE A 81 -105.55 -32.28 -3.17
C PHE A 81 -106.51 -31.63 -2.16
N LEU A 82 -106.24 -30.39 -1.76
CA LEU A 82 -107.11 -29.63 -0.84
C LEU A 82 -108.50 -29.39 -1.44
N PHE A 83 -108.59 -29.09 -2.73
CA PHE A 83 -109.86 -28.95 -3.46
C PHE A 83 -110.67 -30.25 -3.47
N LYS A 84 -110.01 -31.39 -3.73
CA LYS A 84 -110.64 -32.72 -3.74
C LYS A 84 -111.13 -33.13 -2.34
N LYS A 85 -110.35 -32.81 -1.30
CA LYS A 85 -110.72 -33.07 0.11
C LYS A 85 -111.85 -32.16 0.59
N HIS A 86 -111.82 -30.89 0.22
CA HIS A 86 -112.91 -29.95 0.52
C HIS A 86 -114.24 -30.41 -0.09
N GLY A 87 -114.24 -30.87 -1.35
CA GLY A 87 -115.41 -31.46 -2.00
C GLY A 87 -115.96 -32.70 -1.28
N GLN A 88 -115.08 -33.61 -0.84
CA GLN A 88 -115.47 -34.79 -0.04
C GLN A 88 -116.07 -34.39 1.32
N ILE A 89 -115.46 -33.43 2.02
CA ILE A 89 -115.93 -32.95 3.33
C ILE A 89 -117.27 -32.23 3.18
N SER A 90 -117.42 -31.40 2.15
CA SER A 90 -118.68 -30.70 1.82
C SER A 90 -119.81 -31.71 1.55
N MET A 91 -119.54 -32.76 0.76
CA MET A 91 -120.51 -33.82 0.46
C MET A 91 -120.97 -34.58 1.71
N VAL A 92 -120.01 -35.00 2.56
CA VAL A 92 -120.30 -35.73 3.81
C VAL A 92 -121.10 -34.87 4.80
N LEU A 93 -120.75 -33.59 4.96
CA LEU A 93 -121.49 -32.65 5.81
C LEU A 93 -122.91 -32.36 5.29
N THR A 94 -123.13 -32.48 3.98
CA THR A 94 -124.46 -32.26 3.38
C THR A 94 -125.38 -33.46 3.56
N GLN A 95 -124.83 -34.69 3.60
CA GLN A 95 -125.57 -35.95 3.77
C GLN A 95 -125.84 -36.33 5.23
N GLN A 96 -124.92 -36.09 6.17
CA GLN A 96 -125.00 -36.60 7.56
C GLN A 96 -125.44 -35.58 8.64
N CYS A 97 -125.55 -34.27 8.35
CA CYS A 97 -125.84 -33.24 9.37
C CYS A 97 -127.28 -32.70 9.36
N SER A 98 -127.77 -32.30 10.54
CA SER A 98 -129.02 -31.55 10.73
C SER A 98 -128.99 -30.17 10.05
N GLN A 99 -130.16 -29.59 9.74
CA GLN A 99 -130.26 -28.32 9.00
C GLN A 99 -129.55 -27.15 9.70
N ASP A 100 -129.54 -27.12 11.04
CA ASP A 100 -128.91 -26.04 11.80
C ASP A 100 -127.38 -26.12 11.82
N LEU A 101 -126.81 -27.33 11.83
CA LEU A 101 -125.35 -27.52 11.74
C LEU A 101 -124.82 -27.20 10.34
N ARG A 102 -125.60 -27.46 9.29
CA ARG A 102 -125.27 -27.02 7.92
C ARG A 102 -125.19 -25.50 7.79
N LYS A 103 -126.07 -24.75 8.46
CA LYS A 103 -126.03 -23.28 8.47
C LYS A 103 -124.78 -22.74 9.18
N GLN A 104 -124.31 -23.41 10.24
CA GLN A 104 -123.12 -22.99 10.98
C GLN A 104 -121.81 -23.32 10.25
N VAL A 105 -121.74 -24.43 9.50
CA VAL A 105 -120.50 -24.87 8.81
C VAL A 105 -120.36 -24.26 7.40
N ALA A 106 -121.45 -23.84 6.76
CA ALA A 106 -121.42 -23.18 5.45
C ALA A 106 -120.47 -21.97 5.33
N PRO A 107 -120.42 -21.00 6.27
CA PRO A 107 -119.45 -19.90 6.19
C PRO A 107 -118.00 -20.37 6.30
N LEU A 108 -117.72 -21.43 7.07
CA LEU A 108 -116.38 -22.01 7.19
C LEU A 108 -115.94 -22.73 5.90
N LEU A 109 -116.84 -23.49 5.25
CA LEU A 109 -116.55 -24.09 3.95
C LEU A 109 -116.28 -23.02 2.88
N LYS A 110 -117.02 -21.90 2.89
CA LYS A 110 -116.77 -20.77 1.99
C LYS A 110 -115.42 -20.11 2.26
N SER A 111 -115.02 -19.92 3.53
CA SER A 111 -113.71 -19.35 3.84
C SER A 111 -112.56 -20.28 3.44
N PHE A 112 -112.70 -21.60 3.62
CA PHE A 112 -111.71 -22.56 3.14
C PHE A 112 -111.60 -22.59 1.62
N GLN A 113 -112.72 -22.49 0.90
CA GLN A 113 -112.70 -22.42 -0.57
C GLN A 113 -111.98 -21.14 -1.04
N ALA A 114 -112.25 -19.99 -0.40
CA ALA A 114 -111.58 -18.74 -0.71
C ALA A 114 -110.05 -18.81 -0.48
N GLU A 115 -109.61 -19.52 0.57
CA GLU A 115 -108.18 -19.72 0.82
C GLU A 115 -107.52 -20.65 -0.22
N ILE A 116 -108.21 -21.71 -0.66
CA ILE A 116 -107.74 -22.59 -1.74
C ILE A 116 -107.61 -21.82 -3.06
N ASP A 117 -108.57 -20.95 -3.37
CA ASP A 117 -108.55 -20.11 -4.58
C ASP A 117 -107.43 -19.07 -4.51
N ALA A 118 -107.23 -18.43 -3.35
CA ALA A 118 -106.13 -17.50 -3.11
C ALA A 118 -104.76 -18.18 -3.22
N LEU A 119 -104.61 -19.39 -2.66
CA LEU A 119 -103.39 -20.19 -2.77
C LEU A 119 -103.07 -20.53 -4.24
N SER A 120 -104.10 -20.95 -5.00
CA SER A 120 -103.97 -21.28 -6.42
C SER A 120 -103.56 -20.06 -7.25
N LYS A 121 -104.11 -18.89 -6.95
CA LYS A 121 -103.75 -17.63 -7.61
C LYS A 121 -102.28 -17.27 -7.36
N ARG A 122 -101.81 -17.32 -6.11
CA ARG A 122 -100.40 -17.05 -5.78
C ARG A 122 -99.43 -18.04 -6.44
N SER A 123 -99.81 -19.32 -6.55
CA SER A 123 -98.99 -20.32 -7.26
C SER A 123 -98.78 -19.93 -8.72
N LYS A 124 -99.88 -19.59 -9.42
CA LYS A 124 -99.82 -19.17 -10.84
C LYS A 124 -99.01 -17.89 -11.04
N GLU A 125 -99.13 -16.93 -10.13
CA GLU A 125 -98.34 -15.69 -10.17
C GLU A 125 -96.85 -15.95 -9.93
N ALA A 126 -96.51 -16.84 -8.99
CA ALA A 126 -95.13 -17.24 -8.74
C ALA A 126 -94.52 -18.01 -9.92
N GLU A 127 -95.27 -18.92 -10.54
CA GLU A 127 -94.87 -19.63 -11.76
C GLU A 127 -94.64 -18.67 -12.93
N ALA A 128 -95.55 -17.70 -13.12
CA ALA A 128 -95.41 -16.68 -14.15
C ALA A 128 -94.17 -15.78 -13.92
N ALA A 129 -93.92 -15.38 -12.67
CA ALA A 129 -92.72 -14.61 -12.31
C ALA A 129 -91.43 -15.41 -12.55
N PHE A 130 -91.41 -16.69 -12.17
CA PHE A 130 -90.28 -17.58 -12.42
C PHE A 130 -90.00 -17.73 -13.92
N LEU A 131 -91.03 -18.00 -14.74
CA LEU A 131 -90.88 -18.14 -16.18
C LEU A 131 -90.41 -16.84 -16.85
N ASN A 132 -90.85 -15.68 -16.37
CA ASN A 132 -90.37 -14.39 -16.87
C ASN A 132 -88.87 -14.21 -16.63
N VAL A 133 -88.37 -14.55 -15.43
CA VAL A 133 -86.93 -14.50 -15.12
C VAL A 133 -86.16 -15.54 -15.95
N TYR A 134 -86.67 -16.77 -16.03
CA TYR A 134 -86.05 -17.85 -16.78
C TYR A 134 -85.89 -17.51 -18.27
N LYS A 135 -86.94 -16.96 -18.90
CA LYS A 135 -86.88 -16.51 -20.31
C LYS A 135 -85.82 -15.43 -20.55
N ARG A 136 -85.64 -14.50 -19.59
CA ARG A 136 -84.60 -13.48 -19.71
C ARG A 136 -83.19 -14.05 -19.54
N LEU A 137 -83.03 -15.10 -18.75
CA LEU A 137 -81.73 -15.73 -18.50
C LEU A 137 -81.30 -16.69 -19.61
N ILE A 138 -82.24 -17.44 -20.22
CA ILE A 138 -81.91 -18.43 -21.26
C ILE A 138 -81.48 -17.77 -22.57
N ASP A 139 -81.95 -16.55 -22.84
CA ASP A 139 -81.58 -15.77 -24.03
C ASP A 139 -80.22 -15.07 -23.89
N VAL A 140 -79.56 -15.13 -22.72
CA VAL A 140 -78.25 -14.51 -22.51
C VAL A 140 -77.17 -15.38 -23.17
N PRO A 141 -76.38 -14.85 -24.12
CA PRO A 141 -75.28 -15.59 -24.71
C PRO A 141 -74.20 -15.94 -23.68
N ASP A 142 -73.52 -17.05 -23.90
CA ASP A 142 -72.44 -17.54 -23.03
C ASP A 142 -71.38 -16.44 -22.78
N PRO A 143 -71.09 -16.07 -21.51
CA PRO A 143 -70.09 -15.05 -21.19
C PRO A 143 -68.64 -15.50 -21.37
N VAL A 144 -68.36 -16.79 -21.49
CA VAL A 144 -66.99 -17.34 -21.52
C VAL A 144 -66.13 -16.74 -22.65
N PRO A 145 -66.57 -16.62 -23.91
CA PRO A 145 -65.75 -16.07 -24.99
C PRO A 145 -65.35 -14.59 -24.77
N VAL A 146 -66.22 -13.81 -24.14
CA VAL A 146 -65.95 -12.39 -23.84
C VAL A 146 -64.94 -12.27 -22.70
N LEU A 147 -65.04 -13.12 -21.69
CA LEU A 147 -64.10 -13.18 -20.57
C LEU A 147 -62.71 -13.64 -21.05
N ASP A 148 -62.64 -14.64 -21.93
CA ASP A 148 -61.38 -15.11 -22.51
C ASP A 148 -60.69 -14.01 -23.33
N LEU A 149 -61.46 -13.25 -24.14
CA LEU A 149 -60.93 -12.09 -24.87
C LEU A 149 -60.42 -11.00 -23.91
N GLY A 150 -61.18 -10.73 -22.84
CA GLY A 150 -60.77 -9.79 -21.79
C GLY A 150 -59.44 -10.20 -21.13
N GLN A 151 -59.28 -11.48 -20.81
CA GLN A 151 -58.04 -12.02 -20.24
C GLN A 151 -56.86 -11.90 -21.22
N GLN A 152 -57.07 -12.19 -22.51
CA GLN A 152 -56.02 -12.06 -23.52
C GLN A 152 -55.58 -10.59 -23.71
N LEU A 153 -56.54 -9.66 -23.70
CA LEU A 153 -56.24 -8.23 -23.77
C LEU A 153 -55.46 -7.76 -22.54
N GLN A 154 -55.83 -8.22 -21.34
CA GLN A 154 -55.11 -7.92 -20.11
C GLN A 154 -53.64 -8.40 -20.18
N LEU A 155 -53.41 -9.62 -20.66
CA LEU A 155 -52.05 -10.15 -20.86
C LEU A 155 -51.25 -9.38 -21.91
N LYS A 156 -51.91 -8.86 -22.95
CA LYS A 156 -51.26 -8.03 -23.97
C LYS A 156 -50.89 -6.65 -23.41
N VAL A 157 -51.76 -6.04 -22.61
CA VAL A 157 -51.48 -4.77 -21.93
C VAL A 157 -50.32 -4.92 -20.94
N GLN A 158 -50.29 -6.01 -20.17
CA GLN A 158 -49.17 -6.27 -19.26
C GLN A 158 -47.84 -6.36 -20.01
N ARG A 159 -47.78 -7.15 -21.09
CA ARG A 159 -46.55 -7.25 -21.91
C ARG A 159 -46.13 -5.93 -22.54
N MET A 160 -47.09 -5.11 -22.96
CA MET A 160 -46.82 -3.78 -23.50
C MET A 160 -46.20 -2.88 -22.43
N HIS A 161 -46.74 -2.91 -21.20
CA HIS A 161 -46.19 -2.16 -20.08
C HIS A 161 -44.78 -2.64 -19.71
N ASP A 162 -44.55 -3.94 -19.64
CA ASP A 162 -43.22 -4.50 -19.38
C ASP A 162 -42.20 -4.03 -20.42
N THR A 163 -42.58 -4.05 -21.71
CA THR A 163 -41.74 -3.57 -22.83
C THR A 163 -41.48 -2.06 -22.75
N GLU A 164 -42.49 -1.27 -22.37
CA GLU A 164 -42.36 0.18 -22.19
C GLU A 164 -41.39 0.52 -21.05
N THR A 165 -41.48 -0.19 -19.92
CA THR A 165 -40.54 0.00 -18.80
C THR A 165 -39.12 -0.42 -19.16
N GLU A 166 -38.95 -1.49 -19.95
CA GLU A 166 -37.64 -1.89 -20.47
C GLU A 166 -37.07 -0.84 -21.42
N ASN A 167 -37.89 -0.31 -22.33
CA ASN A 167 -37.46 0.75 -23.26
C ASN A 167 -37.02 2.01 -22.50
N GLN A 168 -37.76 2.39 -21.46
CA GLN A 168 -37.40 3.52 -20.61
C GLN A 168 -36.06 3.30 -19.89
N LYS A 169 -35.86 2.12 -19.28
CA LYS A 169 -34.59 1.76 -18.63
C LYS A 169 -33.42 1.75 -19.61
N LEU A 170 -33.64 1.24 -20.84
CA LEU A 170 -32.61 1.24 -21.88
C LEU A 170 -32.24 2.68 -22.31
N ARG A 171 -33.22 3.58 -22.41
CA ARG A 171 -32.97 5.00 -22.71
C ARG A 171 -32.18 5.69 -21.59
N GLU A 172 -32.56 5.46 -20.34
CA GLU A 172 -31.84 5.99 -19.17
C GLU A 172 -30.38 5.49 -19.16
N THR A 173 -30.17 4.20 -19.40
CA THR A 173 -28.83 3.61 -19.49
C THR A 173 -28.01 4.23 -20.63
N LEU A 174 -28.63 4.51 -21.78
CA LEU A 174 -27.97 5.13 -22.93
C LEU A 174 -27.59 6.58 -22.62
N ASP A 175 -28.45 7.33 -21.94
CA ASP A 175 -28.16 8.69 -21.48
C ASP A 175 -27.04 8.73 -20.44
N GLU A 176 -26.99 7.75 -19.53
CA GLU A 176 -25.88 7.58 -18.59
C GLU A 176 -24.57 7.31 -19.32
N TYR A 177 -24.54 6.36 -20.27
CA TYR A 177 -23.34 6.11 -21.08
C TYR A 177 -22.91 7.33 -21.90
N ASN A 178 -23.85 8.12 -22.42
CA ASN A 178 -23.52 9.35 -23.13
C ASN A 178 -22.87 10.40 -22.20
N LYS A 179 -23.32 10.50 -20.94
CA LYS A 179 -22.71 11.37 -19.93
C LYS A 179 -21.30 10.91 -19.57
N GLU A 180 -21.12 9.61 -19.31
CA GLU A 180 -19.80 9.03 -19.03
C GLU A 180 -18.84 9.27 -20.20
N PHE A 181 -19.30 9.11 -21.45
CA PHE A 181 -18.49 9.38 -22.63
C PHE A 181 -18.05 10.85 -22.73
N ALA A 182 -18.95 11.79 -22.40
CA ALA A 182 -18.63 13.21 -22.36
C ALA A 182 -17.59 13.54 -21.26
N GLU A 183 -17.70 12.91 -20.09
CA GLU A 183 -16.71 13.05 -19.00
C GLU A 183 -15.35 12.50 -19.40
N VAL A 184 -15.29 11.30 -19.99
CA VAL A 184 -14.04 10.71 -20.49
C VAL A 184 -13.39 11.60 -21.55
N LYS A 185 -14.18 12.18 -22.46
CA LYS A 185 -13.67 13.12 -23.47
C LYS A 185 -13.11 14.41 -22.84
N ASN A 186 -13.73 14.91 -21.77
CA ASN A 186 -13.20 16.06 -21.02
C ASN A 186 -11.89 15.70 -20.32
N GLN A 187 -11.81 14.53 -19.67
CA GLN A 187 -10.59 14.03 -19.07
C GLN A 187 -9.45 13.89 -20.09
N GLU A 188 -9.73 13.50 -21.34
CA GLU A 188 -8.72 13.46 -22.40
C GLU A 188 -8.08 14.84 -22.66
N VAL A 189 -8.86 15.93 -22.59
CA VAL A 189 -8.35 17.30 -22.71
C VAL A 189 -7.44 17.64 -21.53
N THR A 190 -7.84 17.29 -20.30
CA THR A 190 -7.00 17.50 -19.11
C THR A 190 -5.70 16.71 -19.19
N ILE A 191 -5.76 15.44 -19.64
CA ILE A 191 -4.58 14.60 -19.84
C ILE A 191 -3.64 15.20 -20.88
N LYS A 192 -4.17 15.73 -21.99
CA LYS A 192 -3.36 16.43 -23.01
C LYS A 192 -2.68 17.66 -22.42
N ALA A 193 -3.38 18.49 -21.65
CA ALA A 193 -2.81 19.67 -21.01
C ALA A 193 -1.72 19.30 -19.98
N LEU A 194 -1.93 18.24 -19.18
CA LEU A 194 -0.93 17.76 -18.22
C LEU A 194 0.31 17.18 -18.93
N LYS A 195 0.12 16.43 -20.01
CA LYS A 195 1.22 15.91 -20.84
C LYS A 195 2.05 17.04 -21.45
N GLU A 196 1.41 18.11 -21.89
CA GLU A 196 2.13 19.27 -22.44
C GLU A 196 2.93 19.99 -21.35
N LYS A 197 2.36 20.20 -20.16
CA LYS A 197 3.11 20.75 -19.02
C LYS A 197 4.31 19.89 -18.63
N ILE A 198 4.18 18.56 -18.66
CA ILE A 198 5.31 17.65 -18.40
C ILE A 198 6.40 17.86 -19.45
N ARG A 199 6.04 17.95 -20.74
CA ARG A 199 7.01 18.26 -21.81
C ARG A 199 7.70 19.61 -21.62
N GLU A 200 6.95 20.64 -21.23
CA GLU A 200 7.51 21.96 -20.96
C GLU A 200 8.51 21.92 -19.79
N TYR A 201 8.20 21.20 -18.71
CA TYR A 201 9.12 21.02 -17.59
C TYR A 201 10.36 20.19 -17.96
N GLU A 202 10.18 19.10 -18.71
CA GLU A 202 11.29 18.28 -19.21
C GLU A 202 12.22 19.11 -20.12
N GLN A 203 11.66 19.91 -21.02
CA GLN A 203 12.43 20.79 -21.90
C GLN A 203 13.15 21.88 -21.10
N THR A 204 12.49 22.47 -20.10
CA THR A 204 13.09 23.49 -19.24
C THR A 204 14.25 22.93 -18.43
N LEU A 205 14.09 21.74 -17.83
CA LEU A 205 15.15 21.05 -17.10
C LEU A 205 16.31 20.67 -18.01
N LYS A 206 16.03 20.19 -19.23
CA LYS A 206 17.05 19.88 -20.22
C LYS A 206 17.85 21.13 -20.60
N ASN A 207 17.17 22.24 -20.90
CA ASN A 207 17.82 23.51 -21.22
C ASN A 207 18.67 24.03 -20.05
N GLN A 208 18.19 23.90 -18.80
CA GLN A 208 18.96 24.27 -17.61
C GLN A 208 20.21 23.41 -17.44
N ALA A 209 20.09 22.09 -17.64
CA ALA A 209 21.23 21.18 -17.58
C ALA A 209 22.26 21.46 -18.69
N GLU A 210 21.81 21.72 -19.92
CA GLU A 210 22.66 22.11 -21.05
C GLU A 210 23.38 23.45 -20.77
N ASN A 211 22.67 24.45 -20.27
CA ASN A 211 23.27 25.75 -19.92
C ASN A 211 24.32 25.61 -18.80
N LEU A 212 24.02 24.83 -17.75
CA LEU A 212 24.97 24.57 -16.66
C LEU A 212 26.20 23.79 -17.16
N ALA A 213 26.00 22.82 -18.05
CA ALA A 213 27.10 22.07 -18.66
C ALA A 213 27.98 22.99 -19.51
N LEU A 214 27.38 23.85 -20.33
CA LEU A 214 28.09 24.80 -21.18
C LEU A 214 28.85 25.86 -20.37
N GLU A 215 28.27 26.35 -19.27
CA GLU A 215 28.96 27.27 -18.35
C GLU A 215 30.16 26.58 -17.67
N ARG A 216 30.02 25.30 -17.30
CA ARG A 216 31.12 24.52 -16.70
C ARG A 216 32.23 24.22 -17.71
N GLU A 217 31.87 23.89 -18.94
CA GLU A 217 32.81 23.68 -20.03
C GLU A 217 33.58 24.97 -20.32
N GLN A 218 32.90 26.10 -20.40
CA GLN A 218 33.54 27.40 -20.63
C GLN A 218 34.48 27.79 -19.47
N LYS A 219 34.11 27.53 -18.21
CA LYS A 219 35.00 27.74 -17.06
C LYS A 219 36.26 26.87 -17.14
N LEU A 220 36.10 25.59 -17.44
CA LEU A 220 37.24 24.69 -17.61
C LEU A 220 38.14 25.15 -18.76
N GLN A 221 37.56 25.56 -19.89
CA GLN A 221 38.31 26.07 -21.03
C GLN A 221 39.11 27.33 -20.67
N ASN A 222 38.53 28.26 -19.91
CA ASN A 222 39.21 29.44 -19.41
C ASN A 222 40.35 29.09 -18.44
N ASP A 223 40.12 28.15 -17.51
CA ASP A 223 41.13 27.68 -16.57
C ASP A 223 42.31 27.00 -17.29
N PHE A 224 42.03 26.23 -18.34
CA PHE A 224 43.05 25.61 -19.19
C PHE A 224 43.84 26.68 -19.97
N ALA A 225 43.18 27.66 -20.57
CA ALA A 225 43.83 28.76 -21.27
C ALA A 225 44.71 29.59 -20.33
N GLU A 226 44.27 29.84 -19.09
CA GLU A 226 45.08 30.57 -18.11
C GLU A 226 46.30 29.75 -17.64
N LYS A 227 46.13 28.44 -17.43
CA LYS A 227 47.25 27.54 -17.11
C LYS A 227 48.25 27.46 -18.25
N GLU A 228 47.78 27.39 -19.49
CA GLU A 228 48.64 27.40 -20.68
C GLU A 228 49.43 28.71 -20.76
N ARG A 229 48.77 29.86 -20.57
CA ARG A 229 49.44 31.17 -20.53
C ARG A 229 50.52 31.23 -19.44
N LYS A 230 50.20 30.80 -18.21
CA LYS A 230 51.17 30.77 -17.10
C LYS A 230 52.35 29.86 -17.43
N LEU A 231 52.09 28.68 -17.99
CA LEU A 231 53.15 27.76 -18.38
C LEU A 231 54.04 28.39 -19.46
N GLN A 232 53.46 29.04 -20.46
CA GLN A 232 54.19 29.72 -21.51
C GLN A 232 55.02 30.89 -20.99
N GLU A 233 54.49 31.70 -20.06
CA GLU A 233 55.24 32.76 -19.37
C GLU A 233 56.44 32.19 -18.57
N THR A 234 56.24 31.09 -17.84
CA THR A 234 57.34 30.44 -17.11
C THR A 234 58.39 29.84 -18.05
N HIS A 235 57.97 29.25 -19.17
CA HIS A 235 58.85 28.71 -20.19
C HIS A 235 59.68 29.82 -20.84
N MET A 236 59.06 30.94 -21.22
CA MET A 236 59.77 32.10 -21.76
C MET A 236 60.76 32.70 -20.75
N SER A 237 60.37 32.84 -19.49
CA SER A 237 61.27 33.34 -18.43
C SER A 237 62.45 32.40 -18.22
N MET A 238 62.23 31.08 -18.21
CA MET A 238 63.29 30.08 -18.10
C MET A 238 64.22 30.10 -19.31
N SER A 239 63.66 30.20 -20.53
CA SER A 239 64.43 30.30 -21.77
C SER A 239 65.33 31.54 -21.76
N SER A 240 64.80 32.70 -21.36
CA SER A 240 65.58 33.93 -21.26
C SER A 240 66.72 33.83 -20.23
N LYS A 241 66.46 33.22 -19.06
CA LYS A 241 67.53 32.95 -18.06
C LYS A 241 68.58 31.98 -18.57
N PHE A 242 68.16 30.98 -19.35
CA PHE A 242 69.07 30.03 -19.98
C PHE A 242 69.96 30.73 -21.01
N GLU A 243 69.38 31.52 -21.91
CA GLU A 243 70.11 32.33 -22.88
C GLU A 243 71.10 33.30 -22.21
N GLU A 244 70.69 33.97 -21.13
CA GLU A 244 71.58 34.86 -20.37
C GLU A 244 72.75 34.09 -19.73
N SER A 245 72.47 32.91 -19.15
CA SER A 245 73.50 32.04 -18.57
C SER A 245 74.45 31.50 -19.65
N GLU A 246 73.92 31.11 -20.81
CA GLU A 246 74.71 30.64 -21.95
C GLU A 246 75.62 31.76 -22.47
N HIS A 247 75.09 32.97 -22.62
CA HIS A 247 75.89 34.14 -23.00
C HIS A 247 77.00 34.43 -21.98
N LYS A 248 76.72 34.34 -20.67
CA LYS A 248 77.75 34.47 -19.62
C LYS A 248 78.84 33.41 -19.76
N VAL A 249 78.47 32.15 -20.02
CA VAL A 249 79.43 31.07 -20.26
C VAL A 249 80.28 31.35 -21.50
N GLN A 250 79.68 31.79 -22.61
CA GLN A 250 80.41 32.13 -23.83
C GLN A 250 81.38 33.31 -23.62
N VAL A 251 80.97 34.34 -22.86
CA VAL A 251 81.85 35.47 -22.52
C VAL A 251 83.01 35.01 -21.64
N LEU A 252 82.75 34.19 -20.62
CA LEU A 252 83.80 33.64 -19.76
C LEU A 252 84.75 32.74 -20.54
N GLN A 253 84.26 31.92 -21.47
CA GLN A 253 85.08 31.10 -22.35
C GLN A 253 85.99 31.96 -23.22
N LYS A 254 85.45 33.00 -23.88
CA LYS A 254 86.26 33.94 -24.68
C LYS A 254 87.30 34.67 -23.84
N ALA A 255 86.97 35.05 -22.61
CA ALA A 255 87.90 35.69 -21.69
C ALA A 255 89.03 34.73 -21.27
N LEU A 256 88.69 33.46 -21.04
CA LEU A 256 89.65 32.39 -20.76
C LEU A 256 90.60 32.18 -21.94
N ASP A 257 90.07 32.03 -23.16
CA ASP A 257 90.87 31.86 -24.38
C ASP A 257 91.81 33.05 -24.60
N LYS A 258 91.32 34.28 -24.37
CA LYS A 258 92.13 35.50 -24.44
C LYS A 258 93.24 35.52 -23.39
N SER A 259 92.94 35.10 -22.15
CA SER A 259 93.95 35.01 -21.09
C SER A 259 94.99 33.93 -21.39
N GLN A 260 94.59 32.79 -21.96
CA GLN A 260 95.49 31.72 -22.38
C GLN A 260 96.40 32.19 -23.53
N ALA A 261 95.86 32.89 -24.53
CA ALA A 261 96.64 33.47 -25.61
C ALA A 261 97.67 34.50 -25.09
N ALA A 262 97.25 35.41 -24.21
CA ALA A 262 98.16 36.40 -23.60
C ALA A 262 99.28 35.74 -22.76
N LEU A 263 98.96 34.65 -22.05
CA LEU A 263 99.96 33.85 -21.33
C LEU A 263 100.94 33.18 -22.30
N PHE A 264 100.47 32.69 -23.45
CA PHE A 264 101.32 32.07 -24.46
C PHE A 264 102.25 33.10 -25.14
N ASP A 265 101.74 34.29 -25.46
CA ASP A 265 102.55 35.39 -26.01
C ASP A 265 103.61 35.86 -25.01
N LEU A 266 103.23 35.99 -23.73
CA LEU A 266 104.17 36.36 -22.67
C LEU A 266 105.24 35.28 -22.47
N LYS A 267 104.86 34.00 -22.55
CA LYS A 267 105.79 32.87 -22.49
C LYS A 267 106.78 32.90 -23.66
N THR A 268 106.29 33.13 -24.88
CA THR A 268 107.13 33.26 -26.08
C THR A 268 108.13 34.41 -25.94
N LYS A 269 107.68 35.60 -25.51
CA LYS A 269 108.57 36.75 -25.27
C LYS A 269 109.61 36.49 -24.19
N TYR A 270 109.20 35.83 -23.10
CA TYR A 270 110.13 35.43 -22.04
C TYR A 270 111.20 34.45 -22.57
N ASP A 271 110.79 33.48 -23.39
CA ASP A 271 111.71 32.52 -24.01
C ASP A 271 112.65 33.21 -25.03
N GLU A 272 112.16 34.19 -25.81
CA GLU A 272 112.98 35.03 -26.69
C GLU A 272 113.99 35.88 -25.90
N GLU A 273 113.56 36.55 -24.82
CA GLU A 273 114.43 37.41 -24.01
C GLU A 273 115.48 36.58 -23.26
N THR A 274 115.10 35.42 -22.73
CA THR A 274 116.07 34.50 -22.11
C THR A 274 117.07 33.96 -23.13
N SER A 275 116.66 33.65 -24.37
CA SER A 275 117.58 33.30 -25.45
C SER A 275 118.51 34.46 -25.81
N ALA A 276 117.98 35.68 -25.99
CA ALA A 276 118.79 36.85 -26.32
C ALA A 276 119.80 37.19 -25.20
N LYS A 277 119.41 36.99 -23.94
CA LYS A 277 120.32 37.12 -22.78
C LYS A 277 121.40 36.05 -22.79
N ALA A 278 121.08 34.81 -23.17
CA ALA A 278 122.09 33.76 -23.33
C ALA A 278 123.11 34.12 -24.43
N ASP A 279 122.64 34.64 -25.57
CA ASP A 279 123.50 35.10 -26.67
C ASP A 279 124.38 36.31 -26.25
N GLU A 280 123.82 37.25 -25.49
CA GLU A 280 124.56 38.39 -24.94
C GLU A 280 125.67 37.92 -23.99
N ILE A 281 125.37 36.94 -23.13
CA ILE A 281 126.37 36.32 -22.24
C ILE A 281 127.45 35.60 -23.06
N GLU A 282 127.10 34.87 -24.12
CA GLU A 282 128.07 34.19 -24.99
C GLU A 282 128.99 35.18 -25.71
N MET A 283 128.44 36.30 -26.19
CA MET A 283 129.22 37.38 -26.81
C MET A 283 130.18 38.03 -25.80
N ILE A 284 129.70 38.34 -24.59
CA ILE A 284 130.55 38.89 -23.52
C ILE A 284 131.64 37.89 -23.12
N MET A 285 131.31 36.60 -23.02
CA MET A 285 132.30 35.55 -22.77
C MET A 285 133.36 35.49 -23.86
N THR A 286 132.96 35.63 -25.13
CA THR A 286 133.88 35.63 -26.28
C THR A 286 134.80 36.86 -26.26
N ASP A 287 134.26 38.05 -25.97
CA ASP A 287 135.06 39.28 -25.86
C ASP A 287 135.97 39.25 -24.62
N LEU A 288 135.52 38.66 -23.51
CA LEU A 288 136.35 38.40 -22.34
C LEU A 288 137.50 37.47 -22.69
N GLU A 289 137.25 36.39 -23.43
CA GLU A 289 138.29 35.47 -23.88
C GLU A 289 139.29 36.16 -24.82
N ARG A 290 138.81 36.98 -25.76
CA ARG A 290 139.65 37.80 -26.64
C ARG A 290 140.47 38.84 -25.86
N ALA A 291 139.87 39.50 -24.87
CA ALA A 291 140.57 40.44 -24.01
C ALA A 291 141.64 39.73 -23.17
N ASN A 292 141.34 38.56 -22.63
CA ASN A 292 142.31 37.71 -21.93
C ASN A 292 143.46 37.29 -22.86
N GLN A 293 143.18 36.89 -24.10
CA GLN A 293 144.22 36.60 -25.09
C GLN A 293 145.11 37.82 -25.39
N ARG A 294 144.51 39.02 -25.54
CA ARG A 294 145.28 40.27 -25.73
C ARG A 294 146.12 40.61 -24.51
N ALA A 295 145.56 40.43 -23.30
CA ALA A 295 146.28 40.62 -22.04
C ALA A 295 147.45 39.64 -21.94
N GLU A 296 147.24 38.38 -22.31
CA GLU A 296 148.29 37.36 -22.34
C GLU A 296 149.39 37.70 -23.35
N VAL A 297 149.05 38.15 -24.56
CA VAL A 297 150.04 38.61 -25.56
C VAL A 297 150.81 39.82 -25.05
N SER A 298 150.12 40.83 -24.51
CA SER A 298 150.75 42.02 -23.92
C SER A 298 151.67 41.64 -22.76
N GLN A 299 151.28 40.65 -21.96
CA GLN A 299 152.09 40.14 -20.86
C GLN A 299 153.35 39.42 -21.37
N ARG A 300 153.24 38.62 -22.44
CA ARG A 300 154.41 38.03 -23.12
C ARG A 300 155.32 39.09 -23.73
N GLU A 301 154.78 40.17 -24.30
CA GLU A 301 155.58 41.30 -24.81
C GLU A 301 156.28 42.05 -23.67
N VAL A 302 155.62 42.26 -22.53
CA VAL A 302 156.24 42.84 -21.33
C VAL A 302 157.32 41.90 -20.78
N GLU A 303 157.12 40.58 -20.80
CA GLU A 303 158.12 39.60 -20.41
C GLU A 303 159.31 39.58 -21.38
N ALA A 304 159.07 39.64 -22.69
CA ALA A 304 160.12 39.74 -23.71
C ALA A 304 160.89 41.06 -23.62
N LEU A 305 160.21 42.19 -23.38
CA LEU A 305 160.83 43.49 -23.11
C LEU A 305 161.58 43.50 -21.78
N LYS A 306 161.11 42.78 -20.75
CA LYS A 306 161.85 42.55 -19.50
C LYS A 306 163.07 41.67 -19.70
N GLU A 307 163.05 40.69 -20.60
CA GLU A 307 164.22 39.89 -20.97
C GLU A 307 165.23 40.70 -21.81
N GLN A 308 164.75 41.55 -22.73
CA GLN A 308 165.56 42.55 -23.45
C GLN A 308 166.16 43.60 -22.50
N LEU A 309 165.40 44.05 -21.50
CA LEU A 309 165.89 44.90 -20.42
C LEU A 309 166.85 44.12 -19.52
N SER A 310 166.64 42.84 -19.19
CA SER A 310 167.57 42.06 -18.37
C SER A 310 168.91 41.81 -19.07
N SER A 311 168.89 41.71 -20.41
CA SER A 311 170.09 41.52 -21.24
C SER A 311 170.86 42.83 -21.48
N LEU A 312 170.18 43.98 -21.61
CA LEU A 312 170.83 45.29 -21.63
C LEU A 312 171.23 45.81 -20.22
N ASN A 313 170.49 45.44 -19.17
CA ASN A 313 170.74 45.86 -17.78
C ASN A 313 171.89 45.08 -17.10
N LYS A 314 172.38 43.99 -17.72
CA LYS A 314 173.67 43.37 -17.38
C LYS A 314 174.89 44.15 -17.90
N SER A 315 174.70 45.09 -18.83
CA SER A 315 175.83 45.75 -19.53
C SER A 315 176.00 47.23 -19.25
N LEU A 316 175.07 47.95 -18.60
CA LEU A 316 175.28 49.38 -18.37
C LEU A 316 174.43 49.96 -17.23
N GLN A 317 174.67 49.49 -16.00
CA GLN A 317 174.41 50.25 -14.77
C GLN A 317 175.73 50.52 -14.02
N HIS A 318 176.54 51.40 -14.62
CA HIS A 318 177.22 52.45 -13.86
C HIS A 318 176.46 53.76 -14.14
N ALA A 319 176.33 54.57 -13.09
CA ALA A 319 175.83 55.96 -13.05
C ALA A 319 174.31 56.16 -12.93
N SER A 320 173.91 56.09 -11.66
CA SER A 320 172.71 56.65 -11.04
C SER A 320 172.57 58.17 -11.22
N GLN A 321 171.34 58.66 -11.31
CA GLN A 321 170.82 59.79 -10.52
C GLN A 321 169.29 59.90 -10.63
N ALA A 322 168.66 60.18 -9.48
CA ALA A 322 167.25 60.51 -9.21
C ALA A 322 166.75 61.75 -10.01
N PRO A 323 165.50 62.31 -9.93
CA PRO A 323 164.43 62.16 -8.91
C PRO A 323 162.93 62.34 -9.38
N LYS A 324 162.00 62.32 -8.40
CA LYS A 324 160.66 62.98 -8.31
C LYS A 324 159.40 62.46 -9.09
N ALA A 325 158.36 62.25 -8.27
CA ALA A 325 156.88 62.10 -8.39
C ALA A 325 156.13 62.91 -9.49
N PRO A 326 154.78 62.85 -9.71
CA PRO A 326 153.66 62.18 -8.96
C PRO A 326 152.52 61.51 -9.79
N ASN A 327 151.56 60.88 -9.10
CA ASN A 327 150.10 60.69 -9.37
C ASN A 327 149.56 60.24 -10.76
N SER A 328 148.87 59.08 -10.78
CA SER A 328 147.42 58.99 -11.14
C SER A 328 146.90 57.55 -11.01
N GLU A 329 146.55 57.13 -9.79
CA GLU A 329 146.06 55.77 -9.47
C GLU A 329 144.57 55.79 -9.09
N GLN A 330 143.77 56.65 -9.73
CA GLN A 330 142.38 56.92 -9.32
C GLN A 330 141.33 56.67 -10.41
N THR A 331 141.68 56.06 -11.55
CA THR A 331 140.72 55.73 -12.64
C THR A 331 140.52 54.23 -12.86
N THR A 332 141.44 53.38 -12.42
CA THR A 332 141.31 51.91 -12.51
C THR A 332 140.64 51.29 -11.29
N GLU A 333 140.84 51.83 -10.08
CA GLU A 333 140.04 51.46 -8.91
C GLU A 333 138.59 51.96 -9.03
N VAL A 334 138.32 53.16 -9.56
CA VAL A 334 136.94 53.64 -9.75
C VAL A 334 136.20 52.82 -10.83
N MET A 335 136.87 52.31 -11.86
CA MET A 335 136.23 51.52 -12.92
C MET A 335 136.04 50.04 -12.54
N THR A 336 136.94 49.46 -11.72
CA THR A 336 136.75 48.11 -11.15
C THR A 336 135.78 48.13 -9.97
N HIS A 337 135.82 49.16 -9.12
CA HIS A 337 134.82 49.41 -8.09
C HIS A 337 133.46 49.72 -8.72
N SER A 338 133.37 50.52 -9.79
CA SER A 338 132.13 50.76 -10.54
C SER A 338 131.59 49.51 -11.23
N ASN A 339 132.43 48.65 -11.82
CA ASN A 339 131.95 47.40 -12.42
C ASN A 339 131.51 46.39 -11.36
N MET A 340 132.25 46.24 -10.26
CA MET A 340 131.83 45.42 -9.13
C MET A 340 130.58 45.98 -8.45
N GLU A 341 130.40 47.30 -8.39
CA GLU A 341 129.20 47.95 -7.84
C GLU A 341 127.99 47.80 -8.78
N VAL A 342 128.19 47.80 -10.10
CA VAL A 342 127.14 47.45 -11.08
C VAL A 342 126.76 45.97 -11.00
N GLU A 343 127.73 45.06 -10.88
CA GLU A 343 127.45 43.62 -10.76
C GLU A 343 126.82 43.27 -9.40
N LEU A 344 127.28 43.91 -8.32
CA LEU A 344 126.72 43.74 -6.99
C LEU A 344 125.30 44.31 -6.93
N THR A 345 125.03 45.46 -7.56
CA THR A 345 123.65 45.97 -7.70
C THR A 345 122.78 45.13 -8.64
N ALA A 346 123.35 44.45 -9.65
CA ALA A 346 122.63 43.49 -10.48
C ALA A 346 122.27 42.22 -9.70
N LYS A 347 123.21 41.69 -8.90
CA LYS A 347 122.97 40.54 -8.00
C LYS A 347 122.02 40.90 -6.86
N GLU A 348 122.08 42.11 -6.32
CA GLU A 348 121.10 42.60 -5.34
C GLU A 348 119.70 42.71 -5.95
N ARG A 349 119.57 43.14 -7.21
CA ARG A 349 118.29 43.10 -7.94
C ARG A 349 117.81 41.68 -8.19
N GLU A 350 118.69 40.76 -8.56
CA GLU A 350 118.34 39.34 -8.75
C GLU A 350 117.90 38.70 -7.43
N ILE A 351 118.60 38.97 -6.33
CA ILE A 351 118.21 38.54 -4.98
C ILE A 351 116.86 39.15 -4.60
N ALA A 352 116.64 40.44 -4.85
CA ALA A 352 115.35 41.08 -4.58
C ALA A 352 114.21 40.42 -5.40
N GLN A 353 114.46 40.11 -6.67
CA GLN A 353 113.49 39.43 -7.54
C GLN A 353 113.20 37.99 -7.06
N LEU A 354 114.22 37.23 -6.68
CA LEU A 354 114.05 35.88 -6.13
C LEU A 354 113.32 35.91 -4.79
N VAL A 355 113.59 36.90 -3.94
CA VAL A 355 112.85 37.10 -2.68
C VAL A 355 111.38 37.43 -2.96
N GLU A 356 111.11 38.30 -3.93
CA GLU A 356 109.74 38.61 -4.36
C GLU A 356 109.02 37.38 -4.93
N ASP A 357 109.71 36.56 -5.73
CA ASP A 357 109.17 35.33 -6.30
C ASP A 357 108.89 34.27 -5.22
N VAL A 358 109.79 34.11 -4.24
CA VAL A 358 109.58 33.24 -3.09
C VAL A 358 108.39 33.74 -2.28
N GLN A 359 108.27 35.04 -2.03
CA GLN A 359 107.11 35.62 -1.32
C GLN A 359 105.81 35.41 -2.10
N ARG A 360 105.82 35.59 -3.43
CA ARG A 360 104.66 35.36 -4.30
C ARG A 360 104.26 33.90 -4.34
N LEU A 361 105.21 32.97 -4.44
CA LEU A 361 104.96 31.53 -4.40
C LEU A 361 104.46 31.09 -3.01
N GLN A 362 105.02 31.62 -1.93
CA GLN A 362 104.53 31.39 -0.57
C GLN A 362 103.10 31.90 -0.40
N ALA A 363 102.77 33.09 -0.91
CA ALA A 363 101.41 33.63 -0.90
C ALA A 363 100.44 32.75 -1.72
N SER A 364 100.84 32.32 -2.91
CA SER A 364 100.06 31.42 -3.76
C SER A 364 99.81 30.06 -3.11
N LEU A 365 100.84 29.48 -2.48
CA LEU A 365 100.75 28.21 -1.76
C LEU A 365 99.85 28.33 -0.54
N THR A 366 99.93 29.44 0.20
CA THR A 366 99.05 29.72 1.34
C THR A 366 97.61 29.87 0.89
N LYS A 367 97.36 30.61 -0.19
CA LYS A 367 96.02 30.75 -0.79
C LYS A 367 95.47 29.42 -1.28
N LEU A 368 96.29 28.55 -1.88
CA LEU A 368 95.88 27.22 -2.30
C LEU A 368 95.58 26.31 -1.10
N ARG A 369 96.36 26.41 -0.02
CA ARG A 369 96.08 25.72 1.25
C ARG A 369 94.78 26.18 1.89
N GLU A 370 94.51 27.49 1.90
CA GLU A 370 93.25 28.05 2.41
C GLU A 370 92.05 27.62 1.55
N ASN A 371 92.18 27.68 0.22
CA ASN A 371 91.13 27.23 -0.70
C ASN A 371 90.84 25.73 -0.56
N SER A 372 91.88 24.90 -0.45
CA SER A 372 91.69 23.45 -0.24
C SER A 372 91.11 23.16 1.14
N ALA A 373 91.57 23.83 2.20
CA ALA A 373 91.02 23.69 3.55
C ALA A 373 89.54 24.09 3.63
N THR A 374 89.17 25.20 2.98
CA THR A 374 87.76 25.63 2.90
C THR A 374 86.91 24.66 2.10
N GLN A 375 87.41 24.13 0.98
CA GLN A 375 86.70 23.12 0.19
C GLN A 375 86.53 21.80 0.97
N ILE A 376 87.56 21.35 1.68
CA ILE A 376 87.49 20.18 2.56
C ILE A 376 86.43 20.41 3.65
N SER A 377 86.45 21.56 4.32
CA SER A 377 85.47 21.90 5.36
C SER A 377 84.04 21.94 4.81
N GLN A 378 83.83 22.50 3.61
CA GLN A 378 82.52 22.50 2.96
C GLN A 378 82.05 21.08 2.62
N LEU A 379 82.93 20.22 2.09
CA LEU A 379 82.60 18.83 1.79
C LEU A 379 82.30 18.03 3.05
N GLU A 380 83.07 18.23 4.12
CA GLU A 380 82.82 17.61 5.44
C GLU A 380 81.47 18.06 6.02
N GLN A 381 81.13 19.35 5.91
CA GLN A 381 79.84 19.87 6.33
C GLN A 381 78.68 19.26 5.52
N GLN A 382 78.84 19.16 4.20
CA GLN A 382 77.86 18.51 3.33
C GLN A 382 77.70 17.03 3.67
N LEU A 383 78.80 16.31 3.89
CA LEU A 383 78.81 14.91 4.27
C LEU A 383 78.12 14.70 5.62
N ASN A 384 78.39 15.55 6.61
CA ASN A 384 77.69 15.53 7.91
C ASN A 384 76.20 15.81 7.78
N THR A 385 75.81 16.78 6.93
CA THR A 385 74.40 17.10 6.68
C THR A 385 73.69 15.94 5.99
N LYS A 386 74.34 15.31 4.99
CA LYS A 386 73.78 14.14 4.32
C LYS A 386 73.65 12.95 5.28
N ASN A 387 74.68 12.69 6.10
CA ASN A 387 74.63 11.63 7.11
C ASN A 387 73.54 11.88 8.17
N SER A 388 73.31 13.13 8.60
CA SER A 388 72.23 13.42 9.54
C SER A 388 70.85 13.19 8.91
N THR A 389 70.65 13.60 7.65
CA THR A 389 69.40 13.31 6.93
C THR A 389 69.20 11.82 6.70
N LEU A 390 70.26 11.07 6.42
CA LEU A 390 70.21 9.63 6.23
C LEU A 390 69.79 8.94 7.53
N LYS A 391 70.41 9.29 8.66
CA LYS A 391 70.01 8.80 9.99
C LYS A 391 68.54 9.13 10.32
N GLN A 392 68.08 10.34 10.00
CA GLN A 392 66.66 10.70 10.19
C GLN A 392 65.71 9.88 9.31
N LEU A 393 66.10 9.58 8.07
CA LEU A 393 65.32 8.75 7.16
C LEU A 393 65.32 7.28 7.61
N GLU A 394 66.45 6.76 8.08
CA GLU A 394 66.55 5.43 8.68
C GLU A 394 65.69 5.30 9.93
N GLU A 395 65.71 6.31 10.81
CA GLU A 395 64.86 6.33 11.99
C GLU A 395 63.37 6.37 11.61
N LYS A 396 62.98 7.21 10.64
CA LYS A 396 61.60 7.24 10.11
C LYS A 396 61.20 5.89 9.51
N LEU A 397 62.08 5.25 8.74
CA LEU A 397 61.82 3.94 8.16
C LEU A 397 61.64 2.87 9.24
N LYS A 398 62.46 2.92 10.30
CA LYS A 398 62.37 2.00 11.44
C LYS A 398 61.09 2.21 12.24
N VAL A 399 60.68 3.46 12.46
CA VAL A 399 59.39 3.79 13.10
C VAL A 399 58.22 3.29 12.25
N GLN A 400 58.36 3.24 10.92
CA GLN A 400 57.36 2.72 9.99
C GLN A 400 57.49 1.21 9.70
N ALA A 401 58.30 0.48 10.47
CA ALA A 401 58.52 -0.95 10.22
C ALA A 401 57.25 -1.80 10.40
N ASP A 402 56.29 -1.32 11.17
CA ASP A 402 54.98 -1.91 11.42
C ASP A 402 53.95 -1.64 10.31
N TYR A 403 54.30 -0.86 9.28
CA TYR A 403 53.37 -0.48 8.21
C TYR A 403 52.72 -1.69 7.52
N GLU A 404 53.48 -2.76 7.25
CA GLU A 404 52.93 -3.98 6.63
C GLU A 404 52.03 -4.77 7.58
N GLU A 405 52.26 -4.68 8.89
CA GLU A 405 51.38 -5.29 9.90
C GLU A 405 50.08 -4.50 10.04
N ILE A 406 50.15 -3.17 10.17
CA ILE A 406 48.98 -2.28 10.17
C ILE A 406 48.19 -2.44 8.87
N LYS A 407 48.85 -2.55 7.71
CA LYS A 407 48.19 -2.77 6.42
C LYS A 407 47.48 -4.12 6.36
N LYS A 408 48.06 -5.18 6.94
CA LYS A 408 47.42 -6.49 7.06
C LYS A 408 46.22 -6.43 8.00
N GLU A 409 46.37 -5.85 9.19
CA GLU A 409 45.27 -5.65 10.15
C GLU A 409 44.14 -4.83 9.52
N LEU A 410 44.47 -3.74 8.81
CA LEU A 410 43.51 -2.92 8.09
C LEU A 410 42.82 -3.70 6.98
N ASN A 411 43.53 -4.56 6.25
CA ASN A 411 42.93 -5.38 5.21
C ASN A 411 42.04 -6.49 5.79
N ILE A 412 42.41 -7.07 6.94
CA ILE A 412 41.57 -8.02 7.68
C ILE A 412 40.31 -7.32 8.17
N LEU A 413 40.43 -6.16 8.81
CA LEU A 413 39.29 -5.32 9.22
C LEU A 413 38.41 -4.94 8.02
N LYS A 414 39.02 -4.53 6.91
CA LYS A 414 38.31 -4.24 5.66
C LYS A 414 37.53 -5.45 5.16
N SER A 415 38.13 -6.65 5.18
CA SER A 415 37.48 -7.88 4.73
C SER A 415 36.38 -8.38 5.68
N MET A 416 36.53 -8.16 6.99
CA MET A 416 35.56 -8.55 8.01
C MET A 416 34.36 -7.60 8.04
N GLU A 417 34.62 -6.31 7.87
CA GLU A 417 33.61 -5.25 7.99
C GLU A 417 32.92 -4.92 6.66
N PHE A 418 33.62 -5.15 5.55
CA PHE A 418 33.13 -5.06 4.17
C PHE A 418 33.38 -6.40 3.46
N PRO A 419 32.63 -7.47 3.82
CA PRO A 419 32.72 -8.72 3.11
C PRO A 419 32.43 -8.48 1.63
N PRO A 420 33.26 -9.01 0.71
CA PRO A 420 32.99 -8.88 -0.72
C PRO A 420 31.65 -9.56 -0.98
N SER A 421 30.64 -8.75 -1.25
CA SER A 421 29.35 -9.26 -1.70
C SER A 421 29.63 -10.09 -2.95
N GLU A 422 29.17 -11.34 -3.03
CA GLU A 422 29.53 -12.31 -4.10
C GLU A 422 29.18 -11.83 -5.53
N ALA A 423 28.63 -10.63 -5.65
CA ALA A 423 28.33 -9.89 -6.86
C ALA A 423 29.51 -9.04 -7.43
N SER A 424 30.53 -8.64 -6.67
CA SER A 424 31.53 -7.68 -7.15
C SER A 424 32.86 -8.32 -7.58
N SER A 425 33.28 -7.95 -8.79
CA SER A 425 34.60 -8.24 -9.34
C SER A 425 35.70 -7.64 -8.46
N ILE A 426 36.94 -8.08 -8.69
CA ILE A 426 38.22 -7.77 -8.01
C ILE A 426 38.49 -6.26 -7.74
N GLN A 427 37.62 -5.35 -8.19
CA GLN A 427 37.72 -3.89 -8.04
C GLN A 427 37.36 -3.34 -6.65
N ASP A 428 36.59 -4.03 -5.79
CA ASP A 428 36.23 -3.49 -4.46
C ASP A 428 37.43 -3.44 -3.49
N ALA A 429 38.45 -4.26 -3.71
CA ALA A 429 39.70 -4.17 -2.95
C ALA A 429 40.42 -2.83 -3.18
N SER A 430 40.20 -2.18 -4.34
CA SER A 430 40.85 -0.93 -4.75
C SER A 430 40.12 0.34 -4.28
N LYS A 431 38.88 0.22 -3.78
CA LYS A 431 38.16 1.39 -3.25
C LYS A 431 38.82 1.87 -1.95
N PRO A 432 39.11 3.19 -1.82
CA PRO A 432 39.67 3.74 -0.59
C PRO A 432 38.69 3.53 0.57
N LEU A 433 39.24 3.29 1.77
CA LEU A 433 38.47 2.97 2.98
C LEU A 433 37.42 4.04 3.30
N GLU A 434 37.73 5.30 3.02
CA GLU A 434 36.81 6.43 3.19
C GLU A 434 35.52 6.26 2.38
N VAL A 435 35.59 5.76 1.15
CA VAL A 435 34.41 5.52 0.29
C VAL A 435 33.55 4.39 0.85
N LEU A 436 34.18 3.30 1.31
CA LEU A 436 33.46 2.16 1.89
C LEU A 436 32.80 2.54 3.23
N LEU A 437 33.49 3.32 4.07
CA LEU A 437 32.93 3.85 5.31
C LEU A 437 31.77 4.81 5.04
N LEU A 438 31.87 5.67 4.03
CA LEU A 438 30.78 6.56 3.65
C LEU A 438 29.55 5.79 3.12
N GLU A 439 29.78 4.75 2.32
CA GLU A 439 28.71 3.89 1.78
C GLU A 439 28.01 3.12 2.92
N LYS A 440 28.77 2.56 3.87
CA LYS A 440 28.22 1.92 5.07
C LYS A 440 27.53 2.93 5.99
N ASN A 441 28.09 4.12 6.20
CA ASN A 441 27.45 5.16 7.00
C ASN A 441 26.10 5.57 6.40
N ARG A 442 26.05 5.73 5.07
CA ARG A 442 24.80 6.00 4.35
C ARG A 442 23.80 4.85 4.46
N SER A 443 24.25 3.60 4.38
CA SER A 443 23.41 2.42 4.59
C SER A 443 22.85 2.37 6.01
N LEU A 444 23.70 2.57 7.03
CA LEU A 444 23.30 2.61 8.44
C LEU A 444 22.38 3.80 8.76
N GLN A 445 22.56 4.94 8.11
CA GLN A 445 21.64 6.08 8.20
C GLN A 445 20.28 5.73 7.60
N SER A 446 20.25 5.06 6.44
CA SER A 446 19.02 4.58 5.82
C SER A 446 18.31 3.57 6.73
N GLU A 447 19.04 2.60 7.27
CA GLU A 447 18.50 1.60 8.20
C GLU A 447 17.99 2.25 9.49
N ASN A 448 18.73 3.22 10.06
CA ASN A 448 18.25 3.98 11.22
C ASN A 448 16.98 4.77 10.92
N ALA A 449 16.87 5.38 9.73
CA ALA A 449 15.66 6.08 9.32
C ALA A 449 14.48 5.12 9.22
N THR A 450 14.67 3.95 8.61
CA THR A 450 13.66 2.89 8.55
C THR A 450 13.26 2.41 9.94
N LEU A 451 14.23 2.11 10.81
CA LEU A 451 13.96 1.68 12.19
C LEU A 451 13.19 2.75 12.98
N ARG A 452 13.53 4.04 12.82
CA ARG A 452 12.79 5.14 13.44
C ARG A 452 11.34 5.20 12.98
N ILE A 453 11.09 5.03 11.67
CA ILE A 453 9.73 4.98 11.11
C ILE A 453 8.98 3.79 11.71
N THR A 454 9.56 2.58 11.68
CA THR A 454 8.90 1.38 12.24
C THR A 454 8.63 1.50 13.74
N ASN A 455 9.52 2.14 14.49
CA ASN A 455 9.32 2.36 15.93
C ASN A 455 8.21 3.40 16.18
N SER A 456 8.14 4.45 15.36
CA SER A 456 7.03 5.41 15.38
C SER A 456 5.70 4.74 15.05
N ASP A 457 5.66 3.89 14.02
CA ASP A 457 4.47 3.14 13.62
C ASP A 457 4.03 2.15 14.71
N LEU A 458 4.97 1.40 15.29
CA LEU A 458 4.68 0.48 16.39
C LEU A 458 4.17 1.23 17.63
N SER A 459 4.78 2.37 17.97
CA SER A 459 4.32 3.23 19.06
C SER A 459 2.90 3.77 18.79
N GLY A 460 2.61 4.19 17.55
CA GLY A 460 1.28 4.61 17.12
C GLY A 460 0.25 3.50 17.25
N ARG A 461 0.57 2.28 16.81
CA ARG A 461 -0.30 1.10 16.95
C ARG A 461 -0.52 0.74 18.42
N CYS A 462 0.51 0.83 19.27
CA CYS A 462 0.36 0.62 20.71
C CYS A 462 -0.57 1.66 21.35
N ALA A 463 -0.47 2.93 20.96
CA ALA A 463 -1.35 3.99 21.43
C ALA A 463 -2.81 3.78 20.97
N GLU A 464 -3.01 3.37 19.73
CA GLU A 464 -4.33 3.03 19.18
C GLU A 464 -4.94 1.83 19.91
N LEU A 465 -4.16 0.76 20.13
CA LEU A 465 -4.60 -0.41 20.88
C LEU A 465 -4.96 -0.04 22.32
N GLN A 466 -4.18 0.84 22.95
CA GLN A 466 -4.45 1.35 24.30
C GLN A 466 -5.75 2.17 24.35
N MET A 467 -6.03 2.96 23.31
CA MET A 467 -7.27 3.72 23.19
C MET A 467 -8.48 2.79 23.04
N GLN A 468 -8.41 1.81 22.13
CA GLN A 468 -9.45 0.80 21.94
C GLN A 468 -9.68 -0.03 23.22
N PHE A 469 -8.61 -0.38 23.93
CA PHE A 469 -8.72 -1.05 25.21
C PHE A 469 -9.44 -0.18 26.25
N THR A 470 -9.10 1.10 26.33
CA THR A 470 -9.75 2.05 27.25
C THR A 470 -11.23 2.24 26.91
N GLU A 471 -11.57 2.35 25.63
CA GLU A 471 -12.96 2.42 25.15
C GLU A 471 -13.74 1.15 25.47
N ALA A 472 -13.15 -0.03 25.23
CA ALA A 472 -13.74 -1.31 25.63
C ALA A 472 -13.95 -1.41 27.15
N VAL A 473 -13.00 -0.92 27.95
CA VAL A 473 -13.16 -0.87 29.42
C VAL A 473 -14.28 0.08 29.83
N ASN A 474 -14.39 1.26 29.21
CA ASN A 474 -15.45 2.22 29.49
C ASN A 474 -16.83 1.66 29.13
N THR A 475 -16.98 1.06 27.94
CA THR A 475 -18.25 0.42 27.53
C THR A 475 -18.64 -0.73 28.45
N VAL A 476 -17.68 -1.54 28.92
CA VAL A 476 -17.93 -2.57 29.94
C VAL A 476 -18.36 -1.94 31.27
N SER A 477 -17.77 -0.82 31.68
CA SER A 477 -18.19 -0.08 32.87
C SER A 477 -19.61 0.45 32.73
N GLU A 478 -19.93 1.09 31.60
CA GLU A 478 -21.28 1.61 31.31
C GLU A 478 -22.31 0.48 31.25
N GLN A 479 -21.95 -0.66 30.66
CA GLN A 479 -22.79 -1.86 30.66
C GLN A 479 -22.99 -2.41 32.07
N LYS A 480 -21.95 -2.46 32.90
CA LYS A 480 -22.07 -2.86 34.31
C LYS A 480 -22.95 -1.90 35.10
N ASP A 481 -22.83 -0.60 34.88
CA ASP A 481 -23.70 0.41 35.52
C ASP A 481 -25.14 0.27 35.04
N LEU A 482 -25.35 0.01 33.74
CA LEU A 482 -26.66 -0.23 33.17
C LEU A 482 -27.27 -1.54 33.67
N ILE A 483 -26.49 -2.62 33.76
CA ILE A 483 -26.92 -3.89 34.35
C ILE A 483 -27.25 -3.69 35.82
N SER A 484 -26.42 -2.96 36.59
CA SER A 484 -26.71 -2.65 38.00
C SER A 484 -27.99 -1.83 38.13
N LYS A 485 -28.23 -0.88 37.22
CA LYS A 485 -29.49 -0.13 37.14
C LYS A 485 -30.66 -1.02 36.78
N LEU A 486 -30.52 -1.92 35.79
CA LEU A 486 -31.56 -2.87 35.39
C LEU A 486 -31.85 -3.92 36.47
N GLU A 487 -30.84 -4.40 37.18
CA GLU A 487 -30.96 -5.29 38.32
C GLU A 487 -31.65 -4.57 39.47
N HIS A 488 -31.33 -3.30 39.71
CA HIS A 488 -32.03 -2.44 40.67
C HIS A 488 -33.49 -2.19 40.24
N ASP A 489 -33.74 -1.92 38.96
CA ASP A 489 -35.07 -1.69 38.40
C ASP A 489 -35.92 -2.98 38.40
N LEU A 490 -35.33 -4.14 38.07
CA LEU A 490 -35.97 -5.45 38.14
C LEU A 490 -36.21 -5.90 39.58
N SER A 491 -35.26 -5.66 40.49
CA SER A 491 -35.45 -5.79 41.93
C SER A 491 -36.62 -4.92 42.39
N THR A 492 -36.71 -3.69 41.89
CA THR A 492 -37.81 -2.77 42.17
C THR A 492 -39.14 -3.31 41.59
N ILE A 493 -39.17 -3.82 40.36
CA ILE A 493 -40.37 -4.42 39.73
C ILE A 493 -40.82 -5.71 40.44
N GLN A 494 -39.89 -6.59 40.82
CA GLN A 494 -40.18 -7.83 41.55
C GLN A 494 -40.72 -7.52 42.95
N SER A 495 -40.20 -6.48 43.60
CA SER A 495 -40.77 -5.94 44.85
C SER A 495 -42.19 -5.40 44.64
N MET A 496 -42.49 -4.74 43.51
CA MET A 496 -43.84 -4.24 43.18
C MET A 496 -44.83 -5.33 42.75
N SER A 497 -44.38 -6.38 42.05
CA SER A 497 -45.24 -7.49 41.59
C SER A 497 -45.71 -8.38 42.75
N SER A 498 -44.96 -8.40 43.86
CA SER A 498 -45.32 -9.12 45.08
C SER A 498 -46.49 -8.51 45.88
N VAL A 499 -46.94 -7.28 45.55
CA VAL A 499 -47.97 -6.55 46.34
C VAL A 499 -49.40 -6.68 45.76
N GLN A 500 -49.59 -7.34 44.61
CA GLN A 500 -50.90 -7.45 43.95
C GLN A 500 -51.42 -8.90 43.83
N ARG A 501 -51.49 -9.66 44.93
CA ARG A 501 -52.31 -10.90 44.97
C ARG A 501 -52.67 -11.33 46.40
N PRO A 502 -53.96 -11.43 46.77
CA PRO A 502 -54.40 -12.19 47.93
C PRO A 502 -54.57 -13.68 47.56
N ASP A 503 -54.03 -14.54 48.43
CA ASP A 503 -54.33 -15.96 48.67
C ASP A 503 -54.39 -16.97 47.50
N ALA A 504 -53.30 -17.71 47.32
CA ALA A 504 -53.30 -19.18 47.17
C ALA A 504 -51.90 -19.74 47.49
N GLU A 505 -51.85 -20.72 48.40
CA GLU A 505 -50.66 -21.32 49.00
C GLU A 505 -49.61 -21.85 48.00
N GLY A 506 -48.33 -21.65 48.32
CA GLY A 506 -47.25 -22.48 47.76
C GLY A 506 -45.92 -21.76 47.49
N ALA A 507 -45.06 -21.75 48.50
CA ALA A 507 -43.59 -21.74 48.41
C ALA A 507 -42.86 -20.50 47.84
N ASP A 508 -42.39 -19.70 48.80
CA ASP A 508 -40.97 -19.44 49.06
C ASP A 508 -40.20 -18.37 48.25
N ILE A 509 -39.27 -17.74 48.98
CA ILE A 509 -38.09 -16.97 48.55
C ILE A 509 -38.23 -15.43 48.39
N THR A 510 -38.10 -14.77 49.56
CA THR A 510 -37.19 -13.67 49.90
C THR A 510 -37.22 -12.31 49.17
N SER A 511 -37.51 -11.29 49.99
CA SER A 511 -36.67 -10.08 50.22
C SER A 511 -36.86 -8.83 49.35
N SER A 512 -37.46 -7.83 50.02
CA SER A 512 -37.17 -6.38 49.96
C SER A 512 -37.97 -5.48 48.99
N MET A 513 -39.10 -4.98 49.52
CA MET A 513 -39.27 -3.57 49.98
C MET A 513 -38.78 -2.46 49.01
N GLU A 514 -39.67 -1.88 48.20
CA GLU A 514 -40.44 -0.63 48.47
C GLU A 514 -39.73 0.70 48.09
N LYS A 515 -40.49 1.55 47.37
CA LYS A 515 -40.43 3.03 47.18
C LYS A 515 -39.74 3.63 45.95
N ILE A 516 -40.60 4.00 44.98
CA ILE A 516 -40.38 4.94 43.86
C ILE A 516 -40.84 6.35 44.28
N PRO A 517 -40.03 7.41 44.07
CA PRO A 517 -40.49 8.81 44.06
C PRO A 517 -40.89 9.38 42.67
N GLU A 518 -41.62 10.49 42.72
CA GLU A 518 -42.62 11.02 41.78
C GLU A 518 -42.25 11.79 40.47
N PRO A 519 -41.02 12.00 39.95
CA PRO A 519 -40.84 12.97 38.84
C PRO A 519 -41.06 12.44 37.41
N ILE A 520 -41.30 11.14 37.20
CA ILE A 520 -41.34 10.53 35.84
C ILE A 520 -42.79 10.27 35.36
N LYS A 521 -43.77 11.02 35.89
CA LYS A 521 -45.11 11.11 35.29
C LYS A 521 -45.28 12.32 34.36
N GLU A 522 -44.38 13.30 34.39
CA GLU A 522 -44.60 14.58 33.71
C GLU A 522 -44.03 14.65 32.29
N ALA A 523 -42.95 13.93 31.96
CA ALA A 523 -42.32 14.03 30.65
C ALA A 523 -42.95 13.15 29.55
N THR A 524 -43.67 12.08 29.92
CA THR A 524 -44.30 11.15 28.96
C THR A 524 -45.77 11.48 28.69
N ALA A 525 -46.38 12.40 29.47
CA ALA A 525 -47.79 12.78 29.34
C ALA A 525 -48.09 13.85 28.26
N VAL A 526 -47.11 14.26 27.43
CA VAL A 526 -47.31 15.32 26.42
C VAL A 526 -47.52 14.76 24.99
N PHE A 527 -47.27 13.47 24.73
CA PHE A 527 -47.39 12.90 23.38
C PHE A 527 -48.75 12.20 23.09
N TYR A 528 -49.55 11.91 24.12
CA TYR A 528 -50.93 11.43 23.95
C TYR A 528 -51.90 12.47 24.49
N GLY A 529 -52.50 13.24 23.57
CA GLY A 529 -53.34 14.38 23.89
C GLY A 529 -54.57 14.04 24.75
N TYR A 530 -54.74 14.81 25.81
CA TYR A 530 -56.04 15.16 26.39
C TYR A 530 -55.95 16.61 26.92
N SER A 531 -56.93 17.43 26.54
CA SER A 531 -57.04 18.86 26.87
C SER A 531 -56.92 19.15 28.37
N ALA A 532 -56.06 20.11 28.74
CA ALA A 532 -56.24 20.93 29.92
C ALA A 532 -55.69 22.34 29.69
N THR A 533 -56.59 23.31 29.85
CA THR A 533 -56.40 24.75 29.71
C THR A 533 -55.61 25.32 30.89
N THR A 534 -54.35 25.73 30.67
CA THR A 534 -53.67 26.69 31.55
C THR A 534 -52.56 27.42 30.76
N PRO A 535 -52.49 28.77 30.79
CA PRO A 535 -51.45 29.50 30.06
C PRO A 535 -50.14 29.45 30.86
N LEU A 536 -49.12 28.77 30.33
CA LEU A 536 -47.75 28.89 30.82
C LEU A 536 -47.05 30.10 30.15
N PRO A 537 -46.10 30.77 30.82
CA PRO A 537 -45.53 32.04 30.33
C PRO A 537 -44.65 31.84 29.09
N GLU A 538 -44.90 32.63 28.03
CA GLU A 538 -44.24 32.54 26.71
C GLU A 538 -42.70 32.53 26.76
N GLY A 539 -42.06 33.17 27.75
CA GLY A 539 -40.60 33.28 27.81
C GLY A 539 -39.83 31.98 28.14
N GLN A 540 -40.46 30.97 28.75
CA GLN A 540 -39.79 29.73 29.14
C GLN A 540 -39.76 28.70 27.98
N MET A 541 -40.77 28.77 27.11
CA MET A 541 -40.88 27.96 25.89
C MET A 541 -39.81 28.39 24.86
N ASP A 542 -39.62 29.70 24.70
CA ASP A 542 -38.59 30.26 23.81
C ASP A 542 -37.16 29.93 24.28
N SER A 543 -36.93 29.88 25.60
CA SER A 543 -35.64 29.49 26.17
C SER A 543 -35.32 28.01 25.92
N LEU A 544 -36.31 27.10 26.09
CA LEU A 544 -36.14 25.68 25.78
C LEU A 544 -35.95 25.43 24.28
N LEU A 545 -36.70 26.12 23.43
CA LEU A 545 -36.54 26.03 21.96
C LEU A 545 -35.18 26.59 21.50
N SER A 546 -34.68 27.65 22.14
CA SER A 546 -33.34 28.19 21.90
C SER A 546 -32.24 27.20 22.31
N ILE A 547 -32.37 26.54 23.47
CA ILE A 547 -31.41 25.53 23.92
C ILE A 547 -31.42 24.31 22.98
N ILE A 548 -32.60 23.79 22.63
CA ILE A 548 -32.74 22.64 21.74
C ILE A 548 -32.23 22.96 20.33
N SER A 549 -32.54 24.15 19.80
CA SER A 549 -32.02 24.58 18.50
C SER A 549 -30.50 24.74 18.51
N SER A 550 -29.92 25.30 19.58
CA SER A 550 -28.46 25.40 19.73
C SER A 550 -27.77 24.04 19.85
N GLN A 551 -28.38 23.07 20.57
CA GLN A 551 -27.87 21.71 20.68
C GLN A 551 -27.96 21.00 19.33
N ARG A 552 -29.09 21.10 18.63
CA ARG A 552 -29.27 20.55 17.28
C ARG A 552 -28.26 21.13 16.30
N GLU A 553 -27.98 22.42 16.37
CA GLU A 553 -27.00 23.07 15.50
C GLU A 553 -25.57 22.60 15.79
N ARG A 554 -25.21 22.42 17.07
CA ARG A 554 -23.90 21.83 17.46
C ARG A 554 -23.75 20.38 17.00
N PHE A 555 -24.80 19.57 17.13
CA PHE A 555 -24.78 18.19 16.62
C PHE A 555 -24.69 18.15 15.10
N ARG A 556 -25.41 19.05 14.39
CA ARG A 556 -25.33 19.17 12.94
C ARG A 556 -23.92 19.58 12.49
N ALA A 557 -23.30 20.56 13.15
CA ALA A 557 -21.93 20.99 12.86
C ALA A 557 -20.91 19.87 13.11
N ARG A 558 -21.00 19.17 14.25
CA ARG A 558 -20.11 18.04 14.55
C ARG A 558 -20.29 16.88 13.57
N ASN A 559 -21.52 16.62 13.14
CA ASN A 559 -21.77 15.57 12.16
C ASN A 559 -21.23 15.95 10.77
N GLN A 560 -21.32 17.22 10.37
CA GLN A 560 -20.70 17.73 9.14
C GLN A 560 -19.16 17.65 9.20
N GLU A 561 -18.56 17.95 10.34
CA GLU A 561 -17.11 17.83 10.54
C GLU A 561 -16.64 16.37 10.47
N LEU A 562 -17.35 15.45 11.15
CA LEU A 562 -17.08 14.02 11.06
C LEU A 562 -17.27 13.47 9.65
N GLU A 563 -18.30 13.91 8.92
CA GLU A 563 -18.47 13.54 7.52
C GLU A 563 -17.33 14.07 6.63
N ALA A 564 -16.84 15.28 6.89
CA ALA A 564 -15.71 15.86 6.15
C ALA A 564 -14.41 15.11 6.43
N GLU A 565 -14.13 14.78 7.69
CA GLU A 565 -12.97 13.99 8.10
C GLU A 565 -13.03 12.57 7.52
N ASN A 566 -14.21 11.95 7.55
CA ASN A 566 -14.42 10.62 6.96
C ASN A 566 -14.21 10.63 5.44
N ARG A 567 -14.69 11.68 4.74
CA ARG A 567 -14.40 11.87 3.30
C ARG A 567 -12.91 12.07 3.03
N MET A 568 -12.22 12.83 3.89
CA MET A 568 -10.79 13.08 3.78
C MET A 568 -9.99 11.78 3.99
N MET A 569 -10.32 11.01 5.02
CA MET A 569 -9.69 9.71 5.29
C MET A 569 -9.89 8.72 4.13
N HIS A 570 -11.11 8.66 3.56
CA HIS A 570 -11.37 7.86 2.36
C HIS A 570 -10.55 8.33 1.15
N HIS A 571 -10.30 9.63 1.01
CA HIS A 571 -9.47 10.17 -0.05
C HIS A 571 -8.00 9.77 0.13
N THR A 572 -7.46 9.90 1.35
CA THR A 572 -6.10 9.47 1.70
C THR A 572 -5.91 7.97 1.50
N MET A 573 -6.88 7.16 1.90
CA MET A 573 -6.84 5.70 1.69
C MET A 573 -6.76 5.36 0.20
N ARG A 574 -7.57 6.02 -0.65
CA ARG A 574 -7.51 5.81 -2.11
C ARG A 574 -6.19 6.28 -2.72
N ALA A 575 -5.64 7.40 -2.24
CA ALA A 575 -4.35 7.90 -2.71
C ALA A 575 -3.20 6.91 -2.38
N LEU A 576 -3.13 6.46 -1.13
CA LEU A 576 -2.13 5.46 -0.69
C LEU A 576 -2.29 4.13 -1.43
N GLN A 577 -3.53 3.72 -1.70
CA GLN A 577 -3.79 2.49 -2.45
C GLN A 577 -3.34 2.61 -3.91
N SER A 578 -3.57 3.76 -4.55
CA SER A 578 -3.02 4.05 -5.88
C SER A 578 -1.49 4.08 -5.89
N GLU A 579 -0.86 4.62 -4.84
CA GLU A 579 0.59 4.66 -4.72
C GLU A 579 1.18 3.25 -4.55
N LEU A 580 0.56 2.41 -3.72
CA LEU A 580 0.91 0.99 -3.59
C LEU A 580 0.80 0.24 -4.93
N ASP A 581 -0.26 0.49 -5.70
CA ASP A 581 -0.45 -0.15 -6.99
C ASP A 581 0.55 0.35 -8.05
N ASN A 582 0.90 1.64 -8.01
CA ASN A 582 1.96 2.21 -8.86
C ASN A 582 3.34 1.60 -8.52
N LEU A 583 3.69 1.54 -7.23
CA LEU A 583 4.94 0.93 -6.77
C LEU A 583 5.01 -0.55 -7.13
N ARG A 584 3.90 -1.31 -6.99
CA ARG A 584 3.83 -2.69 -7.46
C ARG A 584 4.05 -2.80 -8.96
N ALA A 585 3.42 -1.94 -9.76
CA ALA A 585 3.57 -1.95 -11.21
C ALA A 585 5.02 -1.64 -11.64
N ASP A 586 5.68 -0.69 -10.98
CA ASP A 586 7.06 -0.33 -11.27
C ASP A 586 8.05 -1.38 -10.78
N ASN A 587 7.81 -2.02 -9.64
CA ASN A 587 8.59 -3.17 -9.17
C ASN A 587 8.51 -4.34 -10.18
N ILE A 588 7.34 -4.62 -10.76
CA ILE A 588 7.18 -5.64 -11.80
C ILE A 588 7.96 -5.26 -13.08
N LYS A 589 7.93 -3.99 -13.52
CA LYS A 589 8.71 -3.52 -14.68
C LYS A 589 10.22 -3.56 -14.40
N LEU A 590 10.63 -3.27 -13.17
CA LEU A 590 12.04 -3.35 -12.77
C LEU A 590 12.50 -4.81 -12.81
N TYR A 591 11.68 -5.73 -12.32
CA TYR A 591 11.91 -7.17 -12.43
C TYR A 591 12.00 -7.63 -13.89
N GLU A 592 11.13 -7.15 -14.78
CA GLU A 592 11.21 -7.39 -16.22
C GLU A 592 12.55 -6.94 -16.81
N LYS A 593 13.03 -5.74 -16.47
CA LYS A 593 14.34 -5.23 -16.91
C LYS A 593 15.50 -6.08 -16.36
N ILE A 594 15.42 -6.49 -15.09
CA ILE A 594 16.43 -7.35 -14.45
C ILE A 594 16.47 -8.71 -15.17
N LYS A 595 15.31 -9.34 -15.44
CA LYS A 595 15.21 -10.61 -16.16
C LYS A 595 15.72 -10.49 -17.60
N PHE A 596 15.43 -9.38 -18.28
CA PHE A 596 15.98 -9.08 -19.61
C PHE A 596 17.50 -8.96 -19.58
N LEU A 597 18.08 -8.30 -18.57
CA LEU A 597 19.53 -8.20 -18.40
C LEU A 597 20.19 -9.54 -18.00
N GLN A 598 19.51 -10.35 -17.18
CA GLN A 598 19.92 -11.72 -16.82
C GLN A 598 19.84 -12.72 -17.99
N SER A 599 19.11 -12.39 -19.07
CA SER A 599 19.04 -13.23 -20.28
C SER A 599 20.32 -13.19 -21.14
N TYR A 600 21.25 -12.27 -20.84
CA TYR A 600 22.62 -12.35 -21.35
C TYR A 600 23.42 -13.42 -20.58
N PRO A 601 24.18 -14.30 -21.26
CA PRO A 601 24.73 -15.49 -20.63
C PRO A 601 25.87 -15.12 -19.68
N GLY A 602 25.56 -15.02 -18.40
CA GLY A 602 26.53 -14.90 -17.33
C GLY A 602 25.86 -14.63 -16.00
N ARG A 603 25.84 -15.66 -15.13
CA ARG A 603 25.52 -15.63 -13.68
C ARG A 603 24.10 -16.10 -13.31
N GLY A 604 24.00 -17.38 -12.97
CA GLY A 604 22.90 -17.92 -12.16
C GLY A 604 23.18 -17.65 -10.68
N GLY A 605 22.36 -16.80 -10.05
CA GLY A 605 22.40 -16.46 -8.64
C GLY A 605 21.16 -16.99 -7.91
N LYS A 606 21.32 -17.29 -6.61
CA LYS A 606 20.33 -17.91 -5.73
C LYS A 606 19.10 -17.00 -5.56
N SER A 607 17.91 -17.55 -5.83
CA SER A 607 16.63 -16.85 -5.86
C SER A 607 16.20 -16.34 -4.47
N ASP A 608 15.95 -15.03 -4.36
CA ASP A 608 15.42 -14.38 -3.16
C ASP A 608 13.88 -14.49 -3.10
N ASP A 609 13.27 -14.54 -1.90
CA ASP A 609 11.81 -14.72 -1.73
C ASP A 609 11.01 -13.55 -2.33
N THR A 610 11.59 -12.35 -2.30
CA THR A 610 11.02 -11.17 -2.95
C THR A 610 11.06 -11.29 -4.48
N GLU A 611 12.15 -11.83 -5.02
CA GLU A 611 12.33 -12.11 -6.44
C GLU A 611 11.31 -13.16 -6.91
N LEU A 612 11.07 -14.22 -6.13
CA LEU A 612 10.05 -15.24 -6.43
C LEU A 612 8.62 -14.66 -6.49
N ARG A 613 8.27 -13.72 -5.59
CA ARG A 613 6.95 -13.06 -5.61
C ARG A 613 6.73 -12.22 -6.86
N TYR A 614 7.71 -11.40 -7.24
CA TYR A 614 7.60 -10.57 -8.44
C TYR A 614 7.79 -11.41 -9.72
N SER A 615 8.57 -12.50 -9.66
CA SER A 615 8.69 -13.50 -10.72
C SER A 615 7.37 -14.16 -11.03
N SER A 616 6.67 -14.66 -10.00
CA SER A 616 5.33 -15.24 -10.17
C SER A 616 4.33 -14.23 -10.75
N GLN A 617 4.36 -12.97 -10.31
CA GLN A 617 3.47 -11.92 -10.84
C GLN A 617 3.80 -11.53 -12.29
N TYR A 618 5.08 -11.58 -12.66
CA TYR A 618 5.55 -11.32 -14.01
C TYR A 618 5.20 -12.46 -14.97
N GLU A 619 5.45 -13.71 -14.58
CA GLU A 619 5.13 -14.91 -15.38
C GLU A 619 3.62 -15.06 -15.57
N GLU A 620 2.83 -14.69 -14.57
CA GLU A 620 1.37 -14.64 -14.65
C GLU A 620 0.85 -13.60 -15.66
N ARG A 621 1.59 -12.50 -15.88
CA ARG A 621 1.26 -11.49 -16.90
C ARG A 621 1.69 -11.92 -18.31
N LEU A 622 2.72 -12.75 -18.42
CA LEU A 622 3.28 -13.22 -19.68
C LEU A 622 2.64 -14.49 -20.22
N ASP A 623 1.94 -15.27 -19.40
CA ASP A 623 1.24 -16.46 -19.86
C ASP A 623 -0.16 -16.12 -20.42
N PRO A 624 -0.32 -16.04 -21.76
CA PRO A 624 -1.62 -15.81 -22.38
C PRO A 624 -2.63 -16.92 -22.02
N PHE A 625 -2.19 -18.13 -21.69
CA PHE A 625 -3.08 -19.23 -21.29
C PHE A 625 -3.56 -19.10 -19.84
N ALA A 626 -2.76 -18.54 -18.93
CA ALA A 626 -3.21 -18.21 -17.58
C ALA A 626 -4.32 -17.13 -17.62
N SER A 627 -4.13 -16.08 -18.40
CA SER A 627 -5.14 -15.03 -18.57
C SER A 627 -6.42 -15.55 -19.26
N PHE A 628 -6.26 -16.43 -20.26
CA PHE A 628 -7.37 -17.09 -20.94
C PHE A 628 -8.13 -18.04 -20.00
N SER A 629 -7.43 -18.88 -19.24
CA SER A 629 -8.05 -19.81 -18.28
C SER A 629 -8.81 -19.08 -17.17
N ARG A 630 -8.33 -17.91 -16.73
CA ARG A 630 -9.05 -17.04 -15.77
C ARG A 630 -10.29 -16.44 -16.40
N LYS A 631 -10.19 -15.89 -17.61
CA LYS A 631 -11.35 -15.37 -18.35
C LYS A 631 -12.37 -16.47 -18.63
N GLU A 632 -11.93 -17.69 -18.92
CA GLU A 632 -12.80 -18.84 -19.14
C GLU A 632 -13.45 -19.33 -17.84
N ARG A 633 -12.70 -19.39 -16.73
CA ARG A 633 -13.27 -19.64 -15.39
C ARG A 633 -14.27 -18.58 -14.98
N GLN A 634 -14.03 -17.31 -15.32
CA GLN A 634 -14.93 -16.21 -15.02
C GLN A 634 -16.18 -16.22 -15.90
N ARG A 635 -16.07 -16.57 -17.18
CA ARG A 635 -17.23 -16.85 -18.05
C ARG A 635 -18.07 -18.01 -17.52
N LYS A 636 -17.42 -19.13 -17.16
CA LYS A 636 -18.07 -20.29 -16.52
C LYS A 636 -18.72 -19.92 -15.18
N TYR A 637 -18.09 -19.04 -14.39
CA TYR A 637 -18.64 -18.55 -13.13
C TYR A 637 -19.86 -17.66 -13.35
N LEU A 638 -19.82 -16.77 -14.36
CA LEU A 638 -20.94 -15.90 -14.70
C LEU A 638 -22.13 -16.69 -15.26
N SER A 639 -21.87 -17.78 -16.01
CA SER A 639 -22.90 -18.68 -16.53
C SER A 639 -23.53 -19.61 -15.49
N LEU A 640 -23.02 -19.65 -14.25
CA LEU A 640 -23.62 -20.46 -13.17
C LEU A 640 -24.87 -19.79 -12.60
N SER A 641 -25.84 -20.63 -12.23
CA SER A 641 -27.06 -20.22 -11.54
C SER A 641 -26.73 -19.54 -10.19
N PRO A 642 -27.55 -18.58 -9.69
CA PRO A 642 -27.33 -17.95 -8.38
C PRO A 642 -27.14 -18.94 -7.23
N TRP A 643 -27.83 -20.09 -7.27
CA TRP A 643 -27.72 -21.16 -6.27
C TRP A 643 -26.39 -21.94 -6.38
N ASP A 644 -25.90 -22.14 -7.60
CA ASP A 644 -24.59 -22.76 -7.83
C ASP A 644 -23.46 -21.82 -7.39
N LYS A 645 -23.63 -20.51 -7.58
CA LYS A 645 -22.69 -19.49 -7.09
C LYS A 645 -22.62 -19.47 -5.57
N ALA A 646 -23.76 -19.57 -4.88
CA ALA A 646 -23.82 -19.67 -3.42
C ALA A 646 -23.19 -20.97 -2.90
N THR A 647 -23.40 -22.09 -3.59
CA THR A 647 -22.79 -23.37 -3.21
C THR A 647 -21.27 -23.36 -3.45
N LEU A 648 -20.83 -22.74 -4.55
CA LEU A 648 -19.40 -22.59 -4.87
C LEU A 648 -18.69 -21.60 -3.94
N SER A 649 -19.37 -20.54 -3.48
CA SER A 649 -18.83 -19.62 -2.48
C SER A 649 -18.74 -20.29 -1.10
N MET A 650 -19.76 -21.04 -0.70
CA MET A 650 -19.75 -21.85 0.53
C MET A 650 -18.65 -22.92 0.47
N GLY A 651 -18.50 -23.62 -0.66
CA GLY A 651 -17.45 -24.61 -0.86
C GLY A 651 -16.05 -23.99 -0.80
N LYS A 652 -15.85 -22.83 -1.42
CA LYS A 652 -14.57 -22.09 -1.34
C LYS A 652 -14.27 -21.61 0.08
N LEU A 653 -15.27 -21.17 0.84
CA LEU A 653 -15.11 -20.74 2.23
C LEU A 653 -14.70 -21.90 3.14
N ILE A 654 -15.30 -23.09 2.91
CA ILE A 654 -14.92 -24.31 3.63
C ILE A 654 -13.49 -24.74 3.26
N LEU A 655 -13.10 -24.68 1.98
CA LEU A 655 -11.77 -25.11 1.53
C LEU A 655 -10.65 -24.12 1.87
N SER A 656 -10.92 -22.82 1.87
CA SER A 656 -9.91 -21.77 2.06
C SER A 656 -9.38 -21.71 3.48
N ASN A 657 -10.20 -22.00 4.48
CA ASN A 657 -9.83 -21.90 5.89
C ASN A 657 -9.57 -23.28 6.52
N LYS A 658 -8.42 -23.44 7.17
CA LYS A 658 -8.05 -24.67 7.90
C LYS A 658 -9.07 -25.01 9.00
N VAL A 659 -9.58 -24.01 9.71
CA VAL A 659 -10.58 -24.19 10.78
C VAL A 659 -11.93 -24.63 10.19
N ALA A 660 -12.37 -24.02 9.10
CA ALA A 660 -13.61 -24.38 8.43
C ALA A 660 -13.58 -25.81 7.87
N ARG A 661 -12.45 -26.25 7.34
CA ARG A 661 -12.22 -27.64 6.92
C ARG A 661 -12.37 -28.62 8.09
N THR A 662 -11.78 -28.32 9.24
CA THR A 662 -11.87 -29.15 10.44
C THR A 662 -13.32 -29.22 10.95
N ILE A 663 -14.03 -28.09 11.00
CA ILE A 663 -15.44 -28.05 11.42
C ILE A 663 -16.32 -28.85 10.45
N ALA A 664 -16.14 -28.67 9.14
CA ALA A 664 -16.90 -29.41 8.13
C ALA A 664 -16.66 -30.93 8.22
N PHE A 665 -15.41 -31.35 8.49
CA PHE A 665 -15.08 -32.76 8.71
C PHE A 665 -15.79 -33.34 9.95
N PHE A 666 -15.77 -32.64 11.08
CA PHE A 666 -16.50 -33.09 12.27
C PHE A 666 -18.01 -33.04 12.09
N TYR A 667 -18.52 -32.06 11.35
CA TYR A 667 -19.94 -31.96 11.02
C TYR A 667 -20.41 -33.13 10.15
N THR A 668 -19.66 -33.49 9.10
CA THR A 668 -19.99 -34.66 8.27
C THR A 668 -19.88 -35.95 9.07
N LEU A 669 -18.85 -36.10 9.91
CA LEU A 669 -18.70 -37.27 10.79
C LEU A 669 -19.89 -37.40 11.75
N PHE A 670 -20.30 -36.30 12.39
CA PHE A 670 -21.45 -36.25 13.28
C PHE A 670 -22.75 -36.62 12.56
N LEU A 671 -22.96 -36.10 11.34
CA LEU A 671 -24.13 -36.42 10.53
C LEU A 671 -24.15 -37.91 10.16
N HIS A 672 -23.00 -38.48 9.78
CA HIS A 672 -22.89 -39.93 9.54
C HIS A 672 -23.19 -40.74 10.79
N CYS A 673 -22.66 -40.36 11.96
CA CYS A 673 -22.99 -41.01 13.24
C CYS A 673 -24.49 -40.93 13.54
N LEU A 674 -25.14 -39.78 13.29
CA LEU A 674 -26.56 -39.60 13.50
C LEU A 674 -27.39 -40.50 12.57
N VAL A 675 -27.04 -40.54 11.28
CA VAL A 675 -27.70 -41.45 10.31
C VAL A 675 -27.51 -42.90 10.71
N PHE A 676 -26.30 -43.31 11.11
CA PHE A 676 -26.05 -44.66 11.63
C PHE A 676 -26.87 -44.97 12.88
N LEU A 677 -27.01 -44.04 13.82
CA LEU A 677 -27.84 -44.22 15.01
C LEU A 677 -29.33 -44.36 14.67
N VAL A 678 -29.83 -43.57 13.72
CA VAL A 678 -31.22 -43.70 13.25
C VAL A 678 -31.43 -45.05 12.57
N LEU A 679 -30.55 -45.45 11.66
CA LEU A 679 -30.62 -46.74 10.98
C LEU A 679 -30.47 -47.91 11.96
N TYR A 680 -29.59 -47.79 12.95
CA TYR A 680 -29.43 -48.77 14.01
C TYR A 680 -30.72 -48.89 14.84
N LYS A 681 -31.32 -47.76 15.23
CA LYS A 681 -32.58 -47.76 15.99
C LYS A 681 -33.73 -48.37 15.18
N THR A 682 -33.85 -48.06 13.89
CA THR A 682 -34.89 -48.65 13.03
C THR A 682 -34.66 -50.15 12.85
N ALA A 683 -33.43 -50.57 12.59
CA ALA A 683 -33.09 -51.99 12.45
C ALA A 683 -33.32 -52.77 13.75
N TRP A 684 -32.97 -52.18 14.90
CA TRP A 684 -33.21 -52.77 16.22
C TRP A 684 -34.70 -52.88 16.56
N SER A 685 -35.48 -51.84 16.23
CA SER A 685 -36.94 -51.89 16.43
C SER A 685 -37.57 -53.00 15.57
N GLU A 686 -37.15 -53.12 14.31
CA GLU A 686 -37.63 -54.16 13.39
C GLU A 686 -37.19 -55.55 13.84
N SER A 687 -35.97 -55.72 14.36
CA SER A 687 -35.51 -57.02 14.89
C SER A 687 -36.30 -57.43 16.12
N VAL A 688 -36.59 -56.51 17.06
CA VAL A 688 -37.40 -56.80 18.24
C VAL A 688 -38.83 -57.19 17.87
N GLU A 689 -39.42 -56.54 16.86
CA GLU A 689 -40.75 -56.90 16.36
C GLU A 689 -40.76 -58.30 15.73
N ARG A 690 -39.74 -58.63 14.93
CA ARG A 690 -39.56 -59.97 14.36
C ARG A 690 -39.34 -61.04 15.43
N ASP A 691 -38.53 -60.77 16.44
CA ASP A 691 -38.28 -61.69 17.55
C ASP A 691 -39.54 -61.89 18.40
N CYS A 692 -40.33 -60.84 18.63
CA CYS A 692 -41.63 -60.93 19.31
C CYS A 692 -42.64 -61.76 18.49
N ALA A 693 -42.71 -61.54 17.17
CA ALA A 693 -43.56 -62.33 16.28
C ALA A 693 -43.12 -63.82 16.25
N ALA A 694 -41.81 -64.09 16.18
CA ALA A 694 -41.26 -65.43 16.23
C ALA A 694 -41.52 -66.11 17.58
N TYR A 695 -41.39 -65.38 18.69
CA TYR A 695 -41.70 -65.88 20.03
C TYR A 695 -43.19 -66.19 20.20
N CYS A 696 -44.08 -65.29 19.72
CA CYS A 696 -45.52 -65.52 19.72
C CYS A 696 -45.91 -66.73 18.85
N SER A 697 -45.32 -66.85 17.66
CA SER A 697 -45.52 -68.00 16.77
C SER A 697 -45.06 -69.31 17.41
N LYS A 698 -43.87 -69.31 18.04
CA LYS A 698 -43.36 -70.48 18.78
C LYS A 698 -44.25 -70.84 19.96
N LYS A 699 -44.67 -69.86 20.77
CA LYS A 699 -45.56 -70.09 21.91
C LYS A 699 -46.95 -70.60 21.48
N TYR A 700 -47.48 -70.10 20.36
CA TYR A 700 -48.70 -70.61 19.75
C TYR A 700 -48.53 -72.04 19.26
N SER A 701 -47.42 -72.36 18.57
CA SER A 701 -47.09 -73.72 18.16
C SER A 701 -46.95 -74.67 19.35
N ASP A 702 -46.24 -74.26 20.41
CA ASP A 702 -46.08 -75.04 21.64
C ASP A 702 -47.43 -75.25 22.34
N HIS A 703 -48.31 -74.24 22.36
CA HIS A 703 -49.68 -74.37 22.87
C HIS A 703 -50.52 -75.33 22.01
N LEU A 704 -50.45 -75.22 20.68
CA LEU A 704 -51.15 -76.11 19.77
C LEU A 704 -50.69 -77.57 19.95
N HIS A 705 -49.38 -77.80 20.03
CA HIS A 705 -48.79 -79.11 20.26
C HIS A 705 -49.16 -79.69 21.63
N LYS A 706 -49.23 -78.84 22.67
CA LYS A 706 -49.55 -79.26 24.05
C LYS A 706 -51.04 -79.50 24.31
N PHE A 707 -51.93 -78.72 23.70
CA PHE A 707 -53.36 -78.74 24.00
C PHE A 707 -54.24 -79.32 22.88
N HIS A 708 -53.78 -79.33 21.62
CA HIS A 708 -54.59 -79.76 20.49
C HIS A 708 -54.08 -81.00 19.76
N GLU A 709 -52.83 -81.43 19.97
CA GLU A 709 -52.33 -82.65 19.31
C GLU A 709 -52.82 -83.95 19.98
N ASN A 710 -53.28 -83.88 21.24
CA ASN A 710 -53.83 -85.02 21.98
C ASN A 710 -55.34 -84.92 22.26
N GLY A 711 -56.06 -84.04 21.56
CA GLY A 711 -57.50 -83.82 21.78
C GLY A 711 -58.29 -83.98 20.49
N GLU A 712 -58.92 -85.15 20.32
CA GLU A 712 -59.97 -85.43 19.33
C GLU A 712 -60.88 -84.20 19.13
N ASN A 713 -60.88 -83.59 17.94
CA ASN A 713 -62.00 -82.81 17.38
C ASN A 713 -61.66 -82.27 15.98
N GLY A 714 -61.45 -83.18 15.03
CA GLY A 714 -61.51 -82.86 13.60
C GLY A 714 -62.96 -82.76 13.16
N ALA A 715 -63.64 -81.63 13.42
CA ALA A 715 -65.02 -81.43 12.93
C ALA A 715 -65.53 -79.98 12.94
N ILE A 716 -64.68 -78.94 12.91
CA ILE A 716 -65.18 -77.55 12.93
C ILE A 716 -64.37 -76.67 11.98
N TRP A 717 -64.49 -76.89 10.67
CA TRP A 717 -64.30 -75.87 9.62
C TRP A 717 -64.97 -76.38 8.33
N GLN A 718 -66.29 -76.20 8.25
CA GLN A 718 -67.05 -76.12 6.99
C GLN A 718 -67.76 -74.78 6.96
#